data_AF-A0A323TAH3-F1
#
_entry.id   AF-A0A323TAH3-F1
#
_cell.length_a   1.000
_cell.length_b   1.000
_cell.length_c   1.000
_cell.angle_alpha   90.00
_cell.angle_beta   90.00
_cell.angle_gamma   90.00
#
_symmetry.space_group_name_H-M   'P 1'
#
loop_
_entity.id
_entity.type
_entity.pdbx_description
1 polymer ?
#
loop_
_entity_poly.entity_id
_entity_poly.type
_entity_poly.pdbx_seq_one_letter_code
_entity_poly.pdbx_strand_id
1 'polypeptide(L)'
;MKQRQFQQIVASLLVFLLLFTSTITVTAEGGNSEQNEGNTSEVGHIDVSPDLFHTSIDEVALTFERDDAAEQMNVYIIDRETDEVVRFIESLDLPDVDADTIDYIWDPAATDEEPIPDGHYFFAATSSVEEEEQIAAVSDTVMIHSDAPRVFVNGLESNETIEVNDNQFTIQIDSLFVKKDVGEENIDLSYKLDQSGDESTHLTLDEAGQVTVEDQLEEGTNTVVISAVDHANNRIEETFQLDFIVKSETEATDHQEEIDSQAIAEQEEGVEVEEIDEPEHSLTDEQIIQLKLNLQELGFGSFSDQPTAHYDEDLTEAVANFQSVVQLDVTGEADEQTLGEIDKLLSLPYRDGEEGDMIKTLKEQLTLLGFGNFPSNPSNRYGPVTTAVVVEFQQYYGLIESGIVTDEVLQLIDGLLAIPYEDGDSHLLIKQLKQDLTMLGFGNFPTEPSPNYGSVTSGVVSEFQDHYGLPITGDADEATLNKISTLLSSEYRDGEEGPHIVTLKQDLSALGFGSFPENPSNRYGSVTAGVVAEFQDYVGLPVSGIADEQTLAKIEELLASQYRDGDEGEHIVTLKNQLTVLGFGNFPSNPSPRYGAVTSGVVEDFQAYYGLPVTGIVNGITLTKINELMSSLNYQDGESGAHIVTLKENLTKLGFGNFPANPSPNYGSVTSGVVKEFQQYYGLTVSGVANELTLAKLDEALDGVFAIGDRDRAVITIKQNLTKLGFGNFPASPSDAYGTVTAGVVKDFQAYYGLDVTGIYDLKTREKLDQIVTSPLRDGQSSNQVVNLKEDLTKLGFTFPANPSRNYGSVTKGKVEDFQQHYGLRVNGIADPVTLAKIDELLRSSYRTGQNHSGVVELKNQLTSLGFQFPNNPSSAYGSVTEGRVKEFQRSQNLPVSGIADEITRQTIQSVLSTQRKIVNGNETYSFSQMERDIQRLKAMYPGLVETKVIGQSLDGRDIHAIRLGKGSTEVFINGSHHAYEHMTTNVNMKMLDEYAYAYAKNHRFDGWNVRTVLNRTSIWFVPMVNPDGVELVQRGPSALSSQLASRAISINGGSTNFSSWKANARGVDLNRQYPALWNTIEHNPGRPSPMNYKGTSPLSEPEAKAVYDFARSKDFKTALSYHSSGEVLFTRHPGHVANIVSNKTGYNVVNLTHSQSGGGFTDWFILNQGKPGLTPEISPFVGPRPVPLSNWTRVWNQNNSVGLIVADEAYQNRNSR
;
A
#
# COMPACT_ATOMS: atom_id res chain seq x y z
N MET A 1 -36.58 51.68 -28.11
CA MET A 1 -37.01 52.63 -27.06
C MET A 1 -36.66 52.02 -25.72
N LYS A 2 -35.59 52.56 -25.10
CA LYS A 2 -35.20 52.57 -23.67
C LYS A 2 -35.59 51.31 -22.87
N GLN A 3 -34.70 50.34 -22.67
CA GLN A 3 -33.55 50.46 -21.76
C GLN A 3 -32.44 49.44 -22.14
N ARG A 4 -32.05 49.45 -23.42
CA ARG A 4 -30.77 48.94 -23.94
C ARG A 4 -29.97 50.15 -24.38
N GLN A 5 -29.02 50.61 -23.57
CA GLN A 5 -27.87 51.49 -23.90
C GLN A 5 -27.28 52.02 -22.59
N PHE A 6 -26.55 51.18 -21.87
CA PHE A 6 -25.44 51.60 -20.99
C PHE A 6 -24.52 50.40 -20.67
N GLN A 7 -24.24 49.58 -21.70
CA GLN A 7 -22.94 48.94 -21.83
C GLN A 7 -22.10 49.93 -22.63
N GLN A 8 -21.11 50.55 -22.00
CA GLN A 8 -19.81 50.99 -22.54
C GLN A 8 -19.23 52.15 -21.70
N ILE A 9 -18.15 51.83 -21.00
CA ILE A 9 -17.00 52.70 -20.70
C ILE A 9 -17.18 53.69 -19.53
N VAL A 10 -16.76 53.24 -18.34
CA VAL A 10 -15.80 53.84 -17.36
C VAL A 10 -15.60 52.69 -16.33
N ALA A 11 -14.63 51.77 -16.40
CA ALA A 11 -13.18 51.90 -16.47
C ALA A 11 -12.64 52.93 -15.47
N SER A 12 -12.12 52.43 -14.34
CA SER A 12 -11.22 53.06 -13.35
C SER A 12 -11.78 53.24 -11.93
N LEU A 13 -11.09 52.57 -11.00
CA LEU A 13 -11.02 52.74 -9.53
C LEU A 13 -12.21 52.28 -8.67
N LEU A 14 -12.14 51.04 -8.17
CA LEU A 14 -11.64 50.81 -6.82
C LEU A 14 -11.13 49.37 -6.69
N VAL A 15 -9.81 49.26 -6.59
CA VAL A 15 -9.04 48.10 -6.13
C VAL A 15 -9.17 48.04 -4.61
N PHE A 16 -9.47 46.88 -4.02
CA PHE A 16 -8.79 46.27 -2.87
C PHE A 16 -9.59 45.07 -2.32
N LEU A 17 -8.86 43.97 -2.10
CA LEU A 17 -9.21 42.73 -1.39
C LEU A 17 -10.32 41.83 -1.96
N LEU A 18 -9.92 40.77 -2.65
CA LEU A 18 -10.04 39.38 -2.17
C LEU A 18 -9.41 38.43 -3.20
N LEU A 19 -8.27 37.86 -2.77
CA LEU A 19 -7.67 36.56 -3.08
C LEU A 19 -7.67 36.07 -4.53
N PHE A 20 -6.44 36.01 -5.06
CA PHE A 20 -6.06 35.28 -6.25
C PHE A 20 -6.45 33.80 -6.13
N THR A 21 -7.34 33.31 -7.00
CA THR A 21 -7.33 31.90 -7.38
C THR A 21 -6.40 31.76 -8.57
N SER A 22 -5.21 31.21 -8.33
CA SER A 22 -4.26 30.83 -9.38
C SER A 22 -4.75 29.52 -10.00
N THR A 23 -5.15 29.54 -11.28
CA THR A 23 -5.39 28.32 -12.06
C THR A 23 -4.05 27.72 -12.50
N ILE A 24 -3.78 26.46 -12.12
CA ILE A 24 -2.66 25.65 -12.63
C ILE A 24 -3.25 24.54 -13.51
N THR A 25 -2.79 24.44 -14.75
CA THR A 25 -3.11 23.35 -15.69
C THR A 25 -2.04 22.26 -15.58
N VAL A 26 -2.45 21.00 -15.37
CA VAL A 26 -1.57 19.84 -15.55
C VAL A 26 -2.17 18.97 -16.66
N THR A 27 -1.51 18.94 -17.81
CA THR A 27 -1.82 18.06 -18.94
C THR A 27 -1.01 16.78 -18.81
N ALA A 28 -1.66 15.61 -18.82
CA ALA A 28 -0.99 14.34 -19.08
C ALA A 28 -0.79 14.21 -20.61
N GLU A 29 0.46 14.11 -21.07
CA GLU A 29 0.75 13.86 -22.49
C GLU A 29 0.49 12.37 -22.81
N GLY A 30 -0.57 12.10 -23.58
CA GLY A 30 -0.82 10.82 -24.23
C GLY A 30 -0.07 10.69 -25.56
N GLY A 31 0.64 9.57 -25.75
CA GLY A 31 1.16 9.14 -27.05
C GLY A 31 0.06 8.44 -27.86
N ASN A 32 -0.29 9.01 -29.01
CA ASN A 32 -1.22 8.42 -29.98
C ASN A 32 -0.67 7.13 -30.60
N SER A 33 -1.45 6.04 -30.58
CA SER A 33 -1.36 4.98 -31.58
C SER A 33 -2.73 4.70 -32.18
N GLU A 34 -2.83 4.79 -33.50
CA GLU A 34 -3.95 4.30 -34.29
C GLU A 34 -3.63 2.91 -34.86
N GLN A 35 -4.60 2.00 -34.65
CA GLN A 35 -4.93 0.79 -35.42
C GLN A 35 -4.15 -0.51 -35.17
N ASN A 36 -4.63 -1.30 -34.20
CA ASN A 36 -5.05 -2.68 -34.48
C ASN A 36 -6.21 -3.12 -33.56
N GLU A 37 -7.27 -3.61 -34.21
CA GLU A 37 -8.49 -4.11 -33.58
C GLU A 37 -8.22 -5.27 -32.62
N GLY A 38 -8.68 -5.14 -31.37
CA GLY A 38 -8.91 -6.27 -30.48
C GLY A 38 -8.15 -6.28 -29.15
N ASN A 39 -8.12 -5.18 -28.40
CA ASN A 39 -8.20 -5.18 -26.94
C ASN A 39 -8.43 -3.75 -26.45
N THR A 40 -9.12 -3.62 -25.33
CA THR A 40 -9.55 -2.37 -24.68
C THR A 40 -8.45 -1.31 -24.61
N SER A 41 -8.78 -0.10 -25.08
CA SER A 41 -8.00 1.14 -25.04
C SER A 41 -7.45 1.44 -23.64
N GLU A 42 -6.14 1.66 -23.52
CA GLU A 42 -5.55 2.34 -22.36
C GLU A 42 -6.03 3.80 -22.36
N VAL A 43 -6.59 4.21 -21.24
CA VAL A 43 -7.27 5.50 -21.08
C VAL A 43 -6.36 6.43 -20.27
N GLY A 44 -6.36 7.73 -20.59
CA GLY A 44 -5.69 8.75 -19.78
C GLY A 44 -6.24 8.73 -18.36
N HIS A 45 -5.37 8.60 -17.36
CA HIS A 45 -5.78 8.54 -15.95
C HIS A 45 -4.99 9.55 -15.12
N ILE A 46 -5.70 10.37 -14.35
CA ILE A 46 -5.12 11.29 -13.36
C ILE A 46 -5.22 10.63 -11.98
N ASP A 47 -4.08 10.50 -11.29
CA ASP A 47 -4.02 9.93 -9.95
C ASP A 47 -4.43 10.96 -8.90
N VAL A 48 -5.47 10.61 -8.13
CA VAL A 48 -5.96 11.41 -7.01
C VAL A 48 -5.52 10.75 -5.70
N SER A 49 -4.89 11.53 -4.81
CA SER A 49 -4.43 11.06 -3.48
C SER A 49 -5.62 10.70 -2.56
N PRO A 50 -5.49 9.67 -1.69
CA PRO A 50 -6.51 9.29 -0.71
C PRO A 50 -7.04 10.43 0.17
N ASP A 51 -6.18 11.41 0.47
CA ASP A 51 -6.49 12.51 1.39
C ASP A 51 -7.50 13.54 0.83
N LEU A 52 -7.82 13.47 -0.47
CA LEU A 52 -8.76 14.39 -1.13
C LEU A 52 -10.17 14.33 -0.50
N PHE A 53 -10.62 13.14 -0.09
CA PHE A 53 -12.00 12.92 0.38
C PHE A 53 -12.14 13.02 1.91
N HIS A 54 -11.03 13.28 2.62
CA HIS A 54 -10.97 13.37 4.07
C HIS A 54 -10.57 14.75 4.59
N THR A 55 -10.38 15.72 3.70
CA THR A 55 -10.08 17.12 4.02
C THR A 55 -11.28 18.02 3.67
N SER A 56 -11.36 19.20 4.30
CA SER A 56 -12.43 20.19 4.12
C SER A 56 -12.34 20.88 2.74
N ILE A 57 -12.42 20.10 1.66
CA ILE A 57 -12.47 20.62 0.29
C ILE A 57 -13.93 20.93 -0.03
N ASP A 58 -14.25 22.21 -0.20
CA ASP A 58 -15.62 22.66 -0.42
C ASP A 58 -16.14 22.32 -1.83
N GLU A 59 -15.27 22.25 -2.86
CA GLU A 59 -15.66 21.99 -4.25
C GLU A 59 -14.56 21.28 -5.07
N VAL A 60 -14.94 20.33 -5.94
CA VAL A 60 -14.11 19.63 -6.92
C VAL A 60 -14.64 19.92 -8.32
N ALA A 61 -13.85 20.54 -9.19
CA ALA A 61 -14.25 20.86 -10.56
C ALA A 61 -13.71 19.82 -11.56
N LEU A 62 -14.60 19.31 -12.42
CA LEU A 62 -14.38 18.27 -13.42
C LEU A 62 -14.82 18.76 -14.80
N THR A 63 -14.07 18.47 -15.86
CA THR A 63 -14.46 18.81 -17.24
C THR A 63 -14.48 17.54 -18.10
N PHE A 64 -15.57 17.32 -18.83
CA PHE A 64 -15.77 16.16 -19.71
C PHE A 64 -15.87 16.58 -21.18
N GLU A 65 -15.28 15.82 -22.10
CA GLU A 65 -15.57 15.98 -23.53
C GLU A 65 -16.97 15.45 -23.86
N ARG A 66 -17.69 16.15 -24.75
CA ARG A 66 -19.06 15.81 -25.09
C ARG A 66 -19.14 14.83 -26.25
N ASP A 67 -19.93 13.77 -26.07
CA ASP A 67 -20.42 12.92 -27.16
C ASP A 67 -21.68 13.54 -27.80
N ASP A 68 -21.60 13.87 -29.09
CA ASP A 68 -22.65 14.55 -29.88
C ASP A 68 -24.02 13.85 -29.86
N ALA A 69 -24.07 12.57 -29.49
CA ALA A 69 -25.29 11.75 -29.51
C ALA A 69 -26.01 11.64 -28.16
N ALA A 70 -25.44 12.13 -27.05
CA ALA A 70 -25.93 11.85 -25.70
C ALA A 70 -26.90 12.93 -25.18
N GLU A 71 -28.10 12.52 -24.73
CA GLU A 71 -29.07 13.40 -24.05
C GLU A 71 -28.77 13.54 -22.54
N GLN A 72 -28.09 12.55 -21.94
CA GLN A 72 -27.74 12.48 -20.52
C GLN A 72 -26.38 11.82 -20.29
N MET A 73 -25.66 12.31 -19.28
CA MET A 73 -24.35 11.80 -18.85
C MET A 73 -24.38 11.38 -17.38
N ASN A 74 -23.84 10.20 -17.05
CA ASN A 74 -23.70 9.73 -15.67
C ASN A 74 -22.24 9.81 -15.23
N VAL A 75 -21.96 10.35 -14.05
CA VAL A 75 -20.60 10.52 -13.51
C VAL A 75 -20.33 9.52 -12.37
N TYR A 76 -19.13 8.93 -12.37
CA TYR A 76 -18.70 7.89 -11.44
C TYR A 76 -17.30 8.15 -10.89
N ILE A 77 -17.00 7.56 -9.73
CA ILE A 77 -15.67 7.41 -9.13
C ILE A 77 -15.32 5.93 -9.20
N ILE A 78 -14.15 5.59 -9.72
CA ILE A 78 -13.68 4.22 -9.95
C ILE A 78 -12.35 4.03 -9.23
N ASP A 79 -12.20 2.89 -8.55
CA ASP A 79 -10.97 2.49 -7.88
C ASP A 79 -9.95 1.99 -8.92
N ARG A 80 -8.76 2.58 -8.91
CA ARG A 80 -7.73 2.33 -9.92
C ARG A 80 -7.09 0.95 -9.84
N GLU A 81 -7.03 0.35 -8.65
CA GLU A 81 -6.43 -0.98 -8.50
C GLU A 81 -7.39 -2.09 -8.92
N THR A 82 -8.70 -1.81 -8.88
CA THR A 82 -9.74 -2.83 -9.08
C THR A 82 -10.62 -2.61 -10.31
N ASP A 83 -10.59 -1.43 -10.93
CA ASP A 83 -11.53 -0.97 -11.97
C ASP A 83 -13.02 -1.07 -11.55
N GLU A 84 -13.30 -1.15 -10.25
CA GLU A 84 -14.67 -1.20 -9.72
C GLU A 84 -15.20 0.21 -9.48
N VAL A 85 -16.46 0.45 -9.85
CA VAL A 85 -17.17 1.70 -9.52
C VAL A 85 -17.33 1.80 -8.01
N VAL A 86 -16.63 2.76 -7.42
CA VAL A 86 -16.64 3.08 -5.99
C VAL A 86 -17.88 3.89 -5.65
N ARG A 87 -18.25 4.83 -6.52
CA ARG A 87 -19.42 5.70 -6.32
C ARG A 87 -20.00 6.16 -7.64
N PHE A 88 -21.32 6.26 -7.69
CA PHE A 88 -22.03 7.07 -8.68
C PHE A 88 -22.30 8.45 -8.07
N ILE A 89 -21.97 9.52 -8.79
CA ILE A 89 -22.11 10.90 -8.30
C ILE A 89 -23.49 11.44 -8.68
N GLU A 90 -23.72 11.70 -9.97
CA GLU A 90 -25.01 12.17 -10.46
C GLU A 90 -25.20 11.94 -11.98
N SER A 91 -26.44 12.14 -12.42
CA SER A 91 -26.82 12.21 -13.83
C SER A 91 -27.00 13.67 -14.24
N LEU A 92 -26.24 14.11 -15.22
CA LEU A 92 -26.28 15.45 -15.82
C LEU A 92 -27.17 15.45 -17.08
N ASP A 93 -28.17 16.34 -17.10
CA ASP A 93 -28.94 16.65 -18.31
C ASP A 93 -28.13 17.56 -19.23
N LEU A 94 -27.79 17.11 -20.44
CA LEU A 94 -26.95 17.88 -21.35
C LEU A 94 -27.78 18.91 -22.14
N PRO A 95 -27.45 20.22 -22.07
CA PRO A 95 -28.20 21.24 -22.78
C PRO A 95 -27.93 21.20 -24.31
N ASP A 96 -28.93 21.64 -25.08
CA ASP A 96 -29.00 21.59 -26.56
C ASP A 96 -28.09 22.65 -27.25
N VAL A 97 -26.85 22.84 -26.77
CA VAL A 97 -25.92 23.92 -27.16
C VAL A 97 -24.58 23.38 -27.64
N ASP A 98 -24.00 23.95 -28.71
CA ASP A 98 -22.74 23.56 -29.37
C ASP A 98 -21.46 23.79 -28.52
N ALA A 99 -21.38 23.24 -27.31
CA ALA A 99 -20.16 23.22 -26.49
C ALA A 99 -19.51 21.84 -26.55
N ASP A 100 -18.21 21.81 -26.90
CA ASP A 100 -17.40 20.60 -27.06
C ASP A 100 -17.03 19.94 -25.71
N THR A 101 -17.18 20.69 -24.60
CA THR A 101 -16.88 20.23 -23.24
C THR A 101 -17.99 20.59 -22.24
N ILE A 102 -18.06 19.83 -21.14
CA ILE A 102 -19.02 19.96 -20.05
C ILE A 102 -18.25 20.13 -18.74
N ASP A 103 -18.37 21.30 -18.11
CA ASP A 103 -17.80 21.55 -16.78
C ASP A 103 -18.82 21.17 -15.69
N TYR A 104 -18.38 20.42 -14.69
CA TYR A 104 -19.16 19.92 -13.57
C TYR A 104 -18.43 20.23 -12.25
N ILE A 105 -19.16 20.77 -11.27
CA ILE A 105 -18.62 21.03 -9.93
C ILE A 105 -19.32 20.07 -8.97
N TRP A 106 -18.51 19.27 -8.29
CA TRP A 106 -18.95 18.34 -7.27
C TRP A 106 -18.55 18.86 -5.90
N ASP A 107 -19.51 19.01 -4.99
CA ASP A 107 -19.24 19.31 -3.58
C ASP A 107 -19.21 17.98 -2.80
N PRO A 108 -18.03 17.50 -2.34
CA PRO A 108 -17.91 16.25 -1.60
C PRO A 108 -18.60 16.29 -0.23
N ALA A 109 -18.83 17.48 0.32
CA ALA A 109 -19.41 17.73 1.64
C ALA A 109 -20.93 17.94 1.62
N ALA A 110 -21.55 18.16 0.45
CA ALA A 110 -22.98 18.44 0.30
C ALA A 110 -23.93 17.25 0.54
N THR A 111 -23.43 16.02 0.69
CA THR A 111 -24.27 14.81 0.72
C THR A 111 -24.21 14.05 2.06
N ASP A 112 -25.36 13.57 2.54
CA ASP A 112 -25.51 12.69 3.72
C ASP A 112 -24.96 11.25 3.49
N GLU A 113 -24.02 11.08 2.54
CA GLU A 113 -23.54 9.77 2.08
C GLU A 113 -22.32 9.27 2.87
N GLU A 114 -22.03 7.96 2.78
CA GLU A 114 -20.86 7.36 3.46
C GLU A 114 -19.55 8.00 2.97
N PRO A 115 -18.48 8.08 3.78
CA PRO A 115 -17.18 8.57 3.30
C PRO A 115 -16.57 7.64 2.24
N ILE A 116 -15.93 8.20 1.21
CA ILE A 116 -15.13 7.41 0.25
C ILE A 116 -13.88 6.93 1.00
N PRO A 117 -13.55 5.62 1.01
CA PRO A 117 -12.36 5.11 1.69
C PRO A 117 -11.05 5.67 1.12
N ASP A 118 -9.96 5.60 1.86
CA ASP A 118 -8.62 5.88 1.32
C ASP A 118 -8.27 4.92 0.16
N GLY A 119 -7.88 5.47 -0.99
CA GLY A 119 -7.54 4.70 -2.19
C GLY A 119 -7.11 5.59 -3.37
N HIS A 120 -6.64 4.97 -4.45
CA HIS A 120 -6.33 5.65 -5.71
C HIS A 120 -7.55 5.59 -6.62
N TYR A 121 -8.06 6.74 -7.05
CA TYR A 121 -9.32 6.83 -7.79
C TYR A 121 -9.19 7.65 -9.07
N PHE A 122 -10.08 7.39 -10.03
CA PHE A 122 -10.30 8.25 -11.19
C PHE A 122 -11.80 8.50 -11.41
N PHE A 123 -12.15 9.61 -12.06
CA PHE A 123 -13.53 9.95 -12.43
C PHE A 123 -13.85 9.50 -13.85
N ALA A 124 -15.00 8.87 -14.04
CA ALA A 124 -15.47 8.44 -15.36
C ALA A 124 -16.87 8.99 -15.62
N ALA A 125 -17.16 9.31 -16.89
CA ALA A 125 -18.50 9.66 -17.33
C ALA A 125 -19.01 8.63 -18.32
N THR A 126 -20.32 8.43 -18.43
CA THR A 126 -20.90 7.56 -19.47
C THR A 126 -22.08 8.24 -20.14
N SER A 127 -22.13 8.16 -21.47
CA SER A 127 -23.31 8.56 -22.27
C SER A 127 -24.30 7.39 -22.34
N SER A 128 -25.52 7.60 -21.86
CA SER A 128 -26.52 6.53 -21.82
C SER A 128 -27.21 6.34 -23.17
N VAL A 129 -26.66 5.48 -24.03
CA VAL A 129 -27.36 4.99 -25.23
C VAL A 129 -27.32 3.46 -25.30
N GLU A 130 -28.39 2.85 -24.79
CA GLU A 130 -28.85 1.45 -24.97
C GLU A 130 -28.01 0.27 -24.39
N GLU A 131 -28.56 -0.30 -23.30
CA GLU A 131 -28.60 -1.72 -22.88
C GLU A 131 -27.33 -2.58 -22.66
N GLU A 132 -26.10 -2.09 -22.84
CA GLU A 132 -24.90 -2.70 -22.23
C GLU A 132 -24.02 -1.59 -21.64
N GLU A 133 -23.86 -1.55 -20.31
CA GLU A 133 -22.97 -0.59 -19.63
C GLU A 133 -21.49 -0.91 -19.98
N GLN A 134 -21.02 -0.41 -21.13
CA GLN A 134 -19.61 -0.18 -21.40
C GLN A 134 -19.27 1.25 -21.01
N ILE A 135 -18.28 1.41 -20.13
CA ILE A 135 -17.81 2.72 -19.67
C ILE A 135 -17.18 3.43 -20.87
N ALA A 136 -17.87 4.45 -21.41
CA ALA A 136 -17.43 5.23 -22.55
C ALA A 136 -16.93 6.60 -22.07
N ALA A 137 -15.60 6.78 -22.12
CA ALA A 137 -14.82 7.99 -21.80
C ALA A 137 -14.45 8.23 -20.31
N VAL A 138 -13.14 8.30 -20.06
CA VAL A 138 -12.54 8.77 -18.80
C VAL A 138 -11.92 10.15 -19.09
N SER A 139 -12.08 11.10 -18.16
CA SER A 139 -11.68 12.49 -18.36
C SER A 139 -10.15 12.67 -18.40
N ASP A 140 -9.66 13.48 -19.35
CA ASP A 140 -8.25 13.88 -19.43
C ASP A 140 -7.88 15.06 -18.49
N THR A 141 -8.78 15.54 -17.61
CA THR A 141 -8.42 16.60 -16.63
C THR A 141 -9.28 16.60 -15.35
N VAL A 142 -8.63 16.43 -14.19
CA VAL A 142 -9.20 16.63 -12.83
C VAL A 142 -8.41 17.76 -12.17
N MET A 143 -9.09 18.84 -11.75
CA MET A 143 -8.48 19.98 -11.07
C MET A 143 -8.76 19.89 -9.56
N ILE A 144 -7.71 19.84 -8.73
CA ILE A 144 -7.82 19.80 -7.27
C ILE A 144 -7.37 21.14 -6.69
N HIS A 145 -8.22 21.77 -5.89
CA HIS A 145 -7.89 23.00 -5.16
C HIS A 145 -7.54 22.66 -3.70
N SER A 146 -6.36 23.07 -3.21
CA SER A 146 -6.07 23.14 -1.77
C SER A 146 -5.71 24.58 -1.37
N ASP A 147 -6.02 24.96 -0.13
CA ASP A 147 -5.64 26.27 0.40
C ASP A 147 -4.11 26.44 0.45
N ALA A 148 -3.64 27.67 0.27
CA ALA A 148 -2.21 28.00 0.45
C ALA A 148 -1.74 27.73 1.90
N PRO A 149 -0.48 27.33 2.12
CA PRO A 149 0.09 27.17 3.45
C PRO A 149 -0.13 28.42 4.31
N ARG A 150 -0.49 28.25 5.59
CA ARG A 150 -0.64 29.37 6.53
C ARG A 150 0.62 29.54 7.35
N VAL A 151 1.11 30.77 7.45
CA VAL A 151 2.32 31.12 8.20
C VAL A 151 1.95 31.80 9.51
N PHE A 152 2.61 31.41 10.59
CA PHE A 152 2.52 32.05 11.90
C PHE A 152 3.91 32.46 12.38
N VAL A 153 4.01 33.60 13.05
CA VAL A 153 5.22 34.02 13.77
C VAL A 153 4.91 34.14 15.25
N ASN A 154 5.68 33.48 16.11
CA ASN A 154 5.43 33.33 17.55
C ASN A 154 3.98 32.89 17.88
N GLY A 155 3.36 32.11 16.99
CA GLY A 155 1.99 31.61 17.13
C GLY A 155 0.88 32.59 16.75
N LEU A 156 1.19 33.71 16.09
CA LEU A 156 0.22 34.72 15.63
C LEU A 156 0.21 34.83 14.09
N GLU A 157 -0.95 35.16 13.53
CA GLU A 157 -1.17 35.34 12.08
C GLU A 157 -0.76 36.75 11.61
N SER A 158 -0.60 36.96 10.30
CA SER A 158 -0.18 38.25 9.75
C SER A 158 -1.19 39.37 10.09
N ASN A 159 -0.67 40.60 10.23
CA ASN A 159 -1.36 41.85 10.62
C ASN A 159 -1.42 42.22 12.12
N GLU A 160 -0.68 41.55 12.99
CA GLU A 160 -0.43 42.01 14.38
C GLU A 160 1.06 42.33 14.61
N THR A 161 1.35 43.35 15.41
CA THR A 161 2.72 43.66 15.85
C THR A 161 3.11 42.70 16.97
N ILE A 162 4.22 41.99 16.81
CA ILE A 162 4.65 40.94 17.74
C ILE A 162 5.86 41.43 18.53
N GLU A 163 5.72 41.55 19.85
CA GLU A 163 6.85 41.92 20.72
C GLU A 163 7.80 40.73 20.90
N VAL A 164 9.08 40.94 20.59
CA VAL A 164 10.19 40.01 20.85
C VAL A 164 11.21 40.65 21.78
N ASN A 165 11.66 39.88 22.79
CA ASN A 165 12.56 40.37 23.84
C ASN A 165 14.00 39.84 23.72
N ASP A 166 14.19 38.86 22.84
CA ASP A 166 15.44 38.20 22.52
C ASP A 166 15.53 38.24 20.98
N ASN A 167 16.74 38.22 20.40
CA ASN A 167 17.01 38.34 18.95
C ASN A 167 16.54 37.08 18.16
N GLN A 168 15.41 36.50 18.54
CA GLN A 168 14.88 35.24 18.06
C GLN A 168 13.37 35.32 17.87
N PHE A 169 12.88 34.67 16.81
CA PHE A 169 11.44 34.46 16.59
C PHE A 169 11.20 33.06 16.02
N THR A 170 10.03 32.48 16.31
CA THR A 170 9.65 31.14 15.83
C THR A 170 8.65 31.27 14.68
N ILE A 171 8.97 30.67 13.54
CA ILE A 171 8.06 30.52 12.41
C ILE A 171 7.37 29.15 12.55
N GLN A 172 6.06 29.12 12.37
CA GLN A 172 5.28 27.89 12.28
C GLN A 172 4.48 27.89 10.98
N ILE A 173 4.55 26.79 10.23
CA ILE A 173 3.73 26.59 9.02
C ILE A 173 2.62 25.61 9.34
N ASP A 174 1.38 25.97 9.01
CA ASP A 174 0.24 25.06 9.01
C ASP A 174 -0.21 24.86 7.57
N SER A 175 0.12 23.69 7.02
CA SER A 175 -0.32 23.23 5.71
C SER A 175 -0.72 21.77 5.82
N LEU A 176 -1.63 21.34 4.94
CA LEU A 176 -2.07 19.95 4.82
C LEU A 176 -0.88 18.99 4.67
N PHE A 177 0.25 19.48 4.13
CA PHE A 177 1.47 18.72 3.89
C PHE A 177 2.50 18.78 5.04
N VAL A 178 2.21 19.47 6.16
CA VAL A 178 3.16 19.64 7.30
C VAL A 178 3.03 18.52 8.36
N LYS A 179 1.89 17.84 8.49
CA LYS A 179 1.65 16.97 9.67
C LYS A 179 1.87 15.47 9.41
N LYS A 180 3.09 15.04 9.74
CA LYS A 180 3.49 13.80 10.43
C LYS A 180 3.61 12.45 9.68
N ASP A 181 3.43 12.35 8.37
CA ASP A 181 3.69 11.07 7.67
C ASP A 181 4.48 11.19 6.34
N VAL A 182 5.17 12.31 6.08
CA VAL A 182 6.08 12.45 4.93
C VAL A 182 7.40 13.02 5.43
N GLY A 183 8.52 12.39 5.05
CA GLY A 183 9.87 12.65 5.59
C GLY A 183 10.35 14.09 5.45
N GLU A 184 11.48 14.38 6.11
CA GLU A 184 12.12 15.68 6.43
C GLU A 184 12.35 16.69 5.27
N GLU A 185 11.76 16.56 4.08
CA GLU A 185 12.09 17.36 2.87
C GLU A 185 10.89 17.74 1.97
N ASN A 186 9.83 18.43 2.45
CA ASN A 186 8.65 18.70 1.58
C ASN A 186 8.00 20.11 1.65
N ILE A 187 8.62 21.09 2.30
CA ILE A 187 8.20 22.50 2.22
C ILE A 187 9.43 23.35 2.00
N ASP A 188 9.42 24.11 0.90
CA ASP A 188 10.44 25.12 0.64
C ASP A 188 10.06 26.40 1.41
N LEU A 189 10.65 26.56 2.59
CA LEU A 189 10.43 27.70 3.48
C LEU A 189 11.65 28.61 3.46
N SER A 190 11.42 29.90 3.24
CA SER A 190 12.46 30.91 3.39
C SER A 190 11.92 32.19 4.03
N TYR A 191 12.82 32.99 4.58
CA TYR A 191 12.47 34.32 5.10
C TYR A 191 13.50 35.36 4.67
N LYS A 192 13.09 36.63 4.67
CA LYS A 192 13.94 37.80 4.48
C LYS A 192 13.53 38.92 5.44
N LEU A 193 14.50 39.72 5.88
CA LEU A 193 14.25 40.98 6.58
C LEU A 193 14.19 42.11 5.52
N ASP A 194 13.07 42.81 5.43
CA ASP A 194 12.83 43.82 4.38
C ASP A 194 13.83 45.00 4.45
N GLN A 195 14.53 45.14 5.59
CA GLN A 195 15.53 46.19 5.82
C GLN A 195 16.97 45.78 5.45
N SER A 196 17.27 44.49 5.26
CA SER A 196 18.64 44.00 5.00
C SER A 196 18.99 43.80 3.52
N GLY A 197 18.01 43.70 2.62
CA GLY A 197 18.25 43.47 1.18
C GLY A 197 18.91 42.13 0.83
N ASP A 198 19.04 41.22 1.81
CA ASP A 198 19.73 39.93 1.68
C ASP A 198 18.87 38.83 1.04
N GLU A 199 19.57 37.83 0.50
CA GLU A 199 18.99 36.60 -0.07
C GLU A 199 18.11 35.85 0.95
N SER A 200 17.02 35.27 0.46
CA SER A 200 16.07 34.51 1.27
C SER A 200 16.78 33.31 1.92
N THR A 201 16.83 33.26 3.26
CA THR A 201 17.45 32.13 3.97
C THR A 201 16.47 30.97 3.97
N HIS A 202 16.83 29.85 3.33
CA HIS A 202 16.05 28.62 3.40
C HIS A 202 16.13 27.99 4.79
N LEU A 203 14.98 27.56 5.31
CA LEU A 203 14.81 27.04 6.67
C LEU A 203 14.23 25.64 6.62
N THR A 204 14.75 24.75 7.46
CA THR A 204 14.20 23.40 7.66
C THR A 204 13.29 23.39 8.89
N LEU A 205 12.05 22.95 8.72
CA LEU A 205 11.07 22.82 9.81
C LEU A 205 11.35 21.59 10.67
N ASP A 206 11.06 21.68 11.97
CA ASP A 206 11.10 20.54 12.89
C ASP A 206 9.87 19.61 12.74
N GLU A 207 9.84 18.49 13.47
CA GLU A 207 8.73 17.51 13.45
C GLU A 207 7.35 18.09 13.83
N ALA A 208 7.30 19.31 14.39
CA ALA A 208 6.09 20.03 14.74
C ALA A 208 5.70 21.11 13.71
N GLY A 209 6.48 21.26 12.63
CA GLY A 209 6.28 22.30 11.61
C GLY A 209 6.77 23.68 12.06
N GLN A 210 7.75 23.74 12.97
CA GLN A 210 8.29 24.97 13.55
C GLN A 210 9.79 25.14 13.26
N VAL A 211 10.24 26.38 13.14
CA VAL A 211 11.67 26.73 13.08
C VAL A 211 11.92 27.99 13.91
N THR A 212 12.91 27.94 14.80
CA THR A 212 13.38 29.13 15.52
C THR A 212 14.49 29.78 14.72
N VAL A 213 14.30 31.04 14.38
CA VAL A 213 15.26 31.86 13.66
C VAL A 213 15.99 32.74 14.68
N GLU A 214 17.32 32.72 14.67
CA GLU A 214 18.17 33.66 15.40
C GLU A 214 18.81 34.62 14.39
N ASP A 215 18.48 35.90 14.45
CA ASP A 215 19.00 36.93 13.52
C ASP A 215 19.12 38.30 14.21
N GLN A 216 19.80 39.27 13.59
CA GLN A 216 20.05 40.62 14.14
C GLN A 216 18.87 41.57 13.89
N LEU A 217 17.91 41.64 14.81
CA LEU A 217 16.83 42.62 14.77
C LEU A 217 17.31 43.98 15.28
N GLU A 218 16.98 45.06 14.57
CA GLU A 218 17.23 46.42 15.04
C GLU A 218 16.23 46.83 16.14
N GLU A 219 16.61 47.71 17.07
CA GLU A 219 15.69 48.20 18.11
C GLU A 219 14.51 48.96 17.47
N GLY A 220 13.28 48.48 17.74
CA GLY A 220 12.05 48.96 17.10
C GLY A 220 11.40 47.96 16.15
N THR A 221 10.61 48.45 15.21
CA THR A 221 9.78 47.61 14.34
C THR A 221 10.55 47.11 13.11
N ASN A 222 10.77 45.80 13.05
CA ASN A 222 11.42 45.07 11.97
C ASN A 222 10.36 44.40 11.09
N THR A 223 10.55 44.45 9.77
CA THR A 223 9.65 43.79 8.80
C THR A 223 10.26 42.48 8.33
N VAL A 224 9.55 41.39 8.55
CA VAL A 224 9.94 40.04 8.11
C VAL A 224 8.99 39.57 7.03
N VAL A 225 9.51 39.13 5.89
CA VAL A 225 8.71 38.51 4.82
C VAL A 225 9.06 37.03 4.78
N ILE A 226 8.04 36.18 4.92
CA ILE A 226 8.17 34.72 4.94
C ILE A 226 7.53 34.17 3.67
N SER A 227 8.30 33.40 2.92
CA SER A 227 7.84 32.69 1.72
C SER A 227 7.81 31.19 1.99
N ALA A 228 6.69 30.54 1.70
CA ALA A 228 6.59 29.09 1.80
C ALA A 228 5.93 28.51 0.55
N VAL A 229 6.50 27.44 0.01
CA VAL A 229 5.95 26.65 -1.09
C VAL A 229 5.75 25.22 -0.64
N ASP A 230 4.52 24.71 -0.78
CA ASP A 230 4.23 23.30 -0.48
C ASP A 230 4.46 22.38 -1.70
N HIS A 231 4.35 21.06 -1.49
CA HIS A 231 4.57 20.05 -2.53
C HIS A 231 3.51 20.07 -3.66
N ALA A 232 2.36 20.74 -3.46
CA ALA A 232 1.39 21.01 -4.51
C ALA A 232 1.72 22.30 -5.29
N ASN A 233 2.89 22.90 -5.03
CA ASN A 233 3.36 24.17 -5.56
C ASN A 233 2.46 25.36 -5.21
N ASN A 234 1.65 25.25 -4.13
CA ASN A 234 0.94 26.39 -3.58
C ASN A 234 1.94 27.28 -2.86
N ARG A 235 1.93 28.57 -3.20
CA ARG A 235 2.89 29.55 -2.68
C ARG A 235 2.18 30.54 -1.78
N ILE A 236 2.80 30.85 -0.66
CA ILE A 236 2.43 32.00 0.16
C ILE A 236 3.67 32.87 0.40
N GLU A 237 3.47 34.19 0.39
CA GLU A 237 4.44 35.18 0.85
C GLU A 237 3.69 36.12 1.81
N GLU A 238 4.03 36.09 3.09
CA GLU A 238 3.36 36.87 4.14
C GLU A 238 4.36 37.78 4.84
N THR A 239 3.87 38.97 5.23
CA THR A 239 4.70 39.99 5.89
C THR A 239 4.27 40.17 7.35
N PHE A 240 5.25 40.16 8.25
CA PHE A 240 5.08 40.32 9.69
C PHE A 240 5.89 41.52 10.20
N GLN A 241 5.37 42.19 11.24
CA GLN A 241 6.04 43.30 11.91
C GLN A 241 6.44 42.86 13.33
N LEU A 242 7.73 42.74 13.58
CA LEU A 242 8.30 42.35 14.88
C LEU A 242 8.82 43.60 15.59
N ASP A 243 8.28 43.91 16.78
CA ASP A 243 8.76 45.03 17.59
C ASP A 243 9.78 44.50 18.60
N PHE A 244 11.06 44.74 18.32
CA PHE A 244 12.14 44.30 19.18
C PHE A 244 12.39 45.33 20.27
N ILE A 245 12.17 44.93 21.52
CA ILE A 245 12.33 45.79 22.69
C ILE A 245 13.47 45.25 23.57
N VAL A 246 14.52 46.06 23.72
CA VAL A 246 15.64 45.72 24.61
C VAL A 246 15.17 45.83 26.06
N LYS A 247 15.08 44.70 26.79
CA LYS A 247 14.77 44.71 28.23
C LYS A 247 15.87 45.42 29.01
N SER A 248 15.58 46.62 29.51
CA SER A 248 16.41 47.31 30.51
C SER A 248 16.23 46.65 31.89
N GLU A 249 17.16 45.80 32.31
CA GLU A 249 17.26 45.38 33.71
C GLU A 249 18.07 46.42 34.53
N THR A 250 17.36 47.20 35.35
CA THR A 250 17.93 47.80 36.56
C THR A 250 17.55 46.95 37.77
N GLU A 251 18.53 46.27 38.38
CA GLU A 251 18.74 46.31 39.84
C GLU A 251 20.14 45.77 40.21
N ALA A 252 20.83 46.59 41.00
CA ALA A 252 22.20 46.45 41.42
C ALA A 252 22.33 45.55 42.66
N THR A 253 23.44 44.81 42.77
CA THR A 253 24.18 44.70 44.04
C THR A 253 25.67 44.59 43.79
N ASP A 254 26.33 45.73 43.98
CA ASP A 254 27.46 45.95 44.90
C ASP A 254 28.74 45.11 44.78
N HIS A 255 29.80 45.89 44.65
CA HIS A 255 31.20 45.64 44.98
C HIS A 255 32.12 44.88 44.00
N GLN A 256 32.96 45.73 43.41
CA GLN A 256 34.43 45.65 43.31
C GLN A 256 34.95 44.92 42.05
N GLU A 257 35.43 45.69 41.06
CA GLU A 257 36.86 46.04 40.85
C GLU A 257 37.66 44.78 40.44
N GLU A 258 38.15 44.63 39.21
CA GLU A 258 39.24 45.39 38.57
C GLU A 258 39.47 44.90 37.13
N ILE A 259 39.72 45.85 36.19
CA ILE A 259 40.82 45.89 35.18
C ILE A 259 40.77 44.81 34.05
N ASP A 260 40.77 45.12 32.75
CA ASP A 260 41.74 45.96 32.01
C ASP A 260 41.23 46.37 30.60
N SER A 261 41.84 47.44 30.05
CA SER A 261 41.79 47.97 28.67
C SER A 261 40.66 48.92 28.22
N GLN A 262 40.67 50.16 28.73
CA GLN A 262 40.54 51.36 27.88
C GLN A 262 41.28 52.55 28.53
N ALA A 263 42.01 53.29 27.69
CA ALA A 263 42.53 54.65 27.92
C ALA A 263 43.34 54.92 29.21
N ILE A 264 44.66 54.88 29.08
CA ILE A 264 45.68 55.44 30.01
C ILE A 264 45.84 56.93 29.65
N ALA A 265 46.00 57.95 30.53
CA ALA A 265 45.98 58.09 31.99
C ALA A 265 46.04 59.60 32.36
N GLU A 266 45.70 59.90 33.62
CA GLU A 266 46.29 60.92 34.51
C GLU A 266 46.09 62.42 34.19
N GLN A 267 45.40 63.17 35.07
CA GLN A 267 45.97 64.06 36.11
C GLN A 267 46.71 65.27 35.49
N GLU A 268 46.50 66.52 35.89
CA GLU A 268 46.32 67.01 37.25
C GLU A 268 45.80 68.47 37.25
N GLU A 269 44.98 68.76 38.26
CA GLU A 269 44.90 70.01 39.03
C GLU A 269 45.01 71.40 38.38
N GLY A 270 43.94 72.17 38.57
CA GLY A 270 44.08 73.60 38.81
C GLY A 270 44.78 73.85 40.15
N VAL A 271 46.02 74.33 40.09
CA VAL A 271 46.67 75.12 41.14
C VAL A 271 47.17 76.42 40.51
N GLU A 272 46.83 77.54 41.15
CA GLU A 272 47.29 78.88 40.78
C GLU A 272 48.83 78.96 40.66
N VAL A 273 49.28 79.80 39.73
CA VAL A 273 50.40 80.77 39.83
C VAL A 273 51.37 80.73 38.61
N GLU A 274 51.53 81.93 38.04
CA GLU A 274 52.63 82.47 37.20
C GLU A 274 52.51 82.45 35.65
N GLU A 275 52.47 83.67 35.09
CA GLU A 275 52.76 84.06 33.70
C GLU A 275 53.97 83.30 33.12
N ILE A 276 54.00 82.96 31.80
CA ILE A 276 55.16 83.02 30.86
C ILE A 276 54.81 82.45 29.44
N ASP A 277 54.97 83.31 28.41
CA ASP A 277 55.23 83.26 26.95
C ASP A 277 54.85 82.09 25.98
N GLU A 278 54.28 82.47 24.80
CA GLU A 278 53.94 81.71 23.57
C GLU A 278 55.15 81.08 22.82
N PRO A 279 54.98 80.00 22.02
CA PRO A 279 55.97 79.56 21.02
C PRO A 279 55.62 80.03 19.59
N GLU A 280 56.62 80.49 18.84
CA GLU A 280 56.52 80.88 17.42
C GLU A 280 56.32 79.64 16.51
N HIS A 281 55.20 79.56 15.77
CA HIS A 281 55.09 78.70 14.59
C HIS A 281 55.82 79.31 13.38
N SER A 282 56.40 78.47 12.51
CA SER A 282 57.22 78.89 11.37
C SER A 282 56.43 79.30 10.11
N LEU A 283 55.11 79.11 10.11
CA LEU A 283 54.20 79.48 9.02
C LEU A 283 53.64 80.90 9.24
N THR A 284 53.58 81.70 8.18
CA THR A 284 52.97 83.03 8.24
C THR A 284 51.44 82.95 8.25
N ASP A 285 50.78 83.99 8.76
CA ASP A 285 49.31 84.13 8.78
C ASP A 285 48.64 83.82 7.42
N GLU A 286 49.26 84.24 6.32
CA GLU A 286 48.77 84.02 4.95
C GLU A 286 48.91 82.56 4.53
N GLN A 287 49.97 81.87 4.98
CA GLN A 287 50.18 80.45 4.73
C GLN A 287 49.22 79.57 5.53
N ILE A 288 48.85 79.97 6.75
CA ILE A 288 47.87 79.24 7.57
C ILE A 288 46.47 79.32 6.94
N ILE A 289 46.08 80.50 6.45
CA ILE A 289 44.81 80.67 5.73
C ILE A 289 44.82 79.84 4.43
N GLN A 290 45.89 79.90 3.66
CA GLN A 290 45.99 79.14 2.42
C GLN A 290 45.99 77.63 2.67
N LEU A 291 46.63 77.17 3.74
CA LEU A 291 46.61 75.77 4.15
C LEU A 291 45.18 75.31 4.50
N LYS A 292 44.42 76.10 5.27
CA LYS A 292 43.00 75.83 5.56
C LYS A 292 42.18 75.70 4.28
N LEU A 293 42.36 76.62 3.33
CA LEU A 293 41.66 76.58 2.04
C LEU A 293 42.05 75.37 1.20
N ASN A 294 43.34 75.06 1.12
CA ASN A 294 43.87 73.93 0.37
C ASN A 294 43.38 72.59 0.95
N LEU A 295 43.40 72.44 2.26
CA LEU A 295 42.90 71.24 2.93
C LEU A 295 41.38 71.11 2.73
N GLN A 296 40.62 72.19 2.88
CA GLN A 296 39.18 72.20 2.59
C GLN A 296 38.87 71.89 1.12
N GLU A 297 39.68 72.35 0.18
CA GLU A 297 39.57 72.01 -1.26
C GLU A 297 39.87 70.52 -1.51
N LEU A 298 40.78 69.94 -0.73
CA LEU A 298 41.08 68.50 -0.74
C LEU A 298 40.12 67.67 0.12
N GLY A 299 39.11 68.29 0.75
CA GLY A 299 38.11 67.60 1.60
C GLY A 299 38.57 67.32 3.04
N PHE A 300 39.70 67.87 3.47
CA PHE A 300 40.26 67.75 4.81
C PHE A 300 39.92 68.97 5.65
N GLY A 301 38.87 68.86 6.48
CA GLY A 301 38.42 69.95 7.35
C GLY A 301 37.37 70.86 6.69
N SER A 302 36.54 71.45 7.53
CA SER A 302 35.44 72.34 7.12
C SER A 302 35.63 73.71 7.78
N PHE A 303 36.35 74.60 7.12
CA PHE A 303 36.60 75.95 7.62
C PHE A 303 35.58 76.94 7.08
N SER A 304 35.42 78.07 7.77
CA SER A 304 34.55 79.15 7.27
C SER A 304 35.11 79.75 5.97
N ASP A 305 34.25 80.31 5.12
CA ASP A 305 34.64 81.00 3.87
C ASP A 305 35.68 82.12 4.02
N GLN A 306 35.96 82.56 5.25
CA GLN A 306 37.02 83.51 5.62
C GLN A 306 37.82 82.97 6.83
N PRO A 307 38.72 82.00 6.62
CA PRO A 307 39.45 81.34 7.71
C PRO A 307 40.32 82.33 8.48
N THR A 308 40.42 82.15 9.80
CA THR A 308 41.36 82.91 10.63
C THR A 308 42.79 82.40 10.42
N ALA A 309 43.77 83.28 10.64
CA ALA A 309 45.20 82.96 10.56
C ALA A 309 45.73 82.16 11.77
N HIS A 310 44.83 81.62 12.61
CA HIS A 310 45.24 80.84 13.77
C HIS A 310 45.41 79.38 13.41
N TYR A 311 46.52 78.79 13.86
CA TYR A 311 46.72 77.34 13.83
C TYR A 311 45.96 76.72 15.00
N ASP A 312 44.66 76.51 14.80
CA ASP A 312 43.72 76.02 15.80
C ASP A 312 43.60 74.49 15.80
N GLU A 313 42.85 73.97 16.76
CA GLU A 313 42.60 72.53 16.91
C GLU A 313 41.95 71.94 15.64
N ASP A 314 41.02 72.67 15.02
CA ASP A 314 40.38 72.28 13.75
C ASP A 314 41.39 72.13 12.60
N LEU A 315 42.37 73.05 12.47
CA LEU A 315 43.43 72.92 11.47
C LEU A 315 44.41 71.79 11.80
N THR A 316 44.73 71.61 13.08
CA THR A 316 45.60 70.54 13.54
C THR A 316 45.00 69.17 13.22
N GLU A 317 43.69 69.01 13.46
CA GLU A 317 42.94 67.80 13.12
C GLU A 317 42.84 67.60 11.60
N ALA A 318 42.57 68.65 10.83
CA ALA A 318 42.53 68.56 9.37
C ALA A 318 43.89 68.16 8.76
N VAL A 319 44.99 68.70 9.29
CA VAL A 319 46.35 68.32 8.88
C VAL A 319 46.67 66.89 9.28
N ALA A 320 46.31 66.47 10.49
CA ALA A 320 46.50 65.09 10.94
C ALA A 320 45.72 64.09 10.08
N ASN A 321 44.47 64.42 9.75
CA ASN A 321 43.64 63.60 8.85
C ASN A 321 44.24 63.53 7.45
N PHE A 322 44.70 64.66 6.90
CA PHE A 322 45.39 64.68 5.62
C PHE A 322 46.66 63.83 5.63
N GLN A 323 47.51 63.99 6.65
CA GLN A 323 48.75 63.21 6.82
C GLN A 323 48.46 61.71 6.89
N SER A 324 47.42 61.33 7.65
CA SER A 324 46.97 59.94 7.73
C SER A 324 46.58 59.41 6.35
N VAL A 325 45.92 60.23 5.52
CA VAL A 325 45.45 59.81 4.20
C VAL A 325 46.59 59.63 3.21
N VAL A 326 47.55 60.54 3.20
CA VAL A 326 48.71 60.46 2.31
C VAL A 326 49.86 59.61 2.88
N GLN A 327 49.60 58.85 3.96
CA GLN A 327 50.54 57.97 4.65
C GLN A 327 51.83 58.67 5.12
N LEU A 328 51.70 59.91 5.60
CA LEU A 328 52.75 60.66 6.29
C LEU A 328 52.69 60.42 7.80
N ASP A 329 53.77 60.75 8.52
CA ASP A 329 53.78 60.73 9.98
C ASP A 329 52.72 61.71 10.51
N VAL A 330 51.75 61.21 11.28
CA VAL A 330 50.62 61.99 11.79
C VAL A 330 51.08 62.84 12.97
N THR A 331 51.43 64.09 12.70
CA THR A 331 51.92 65.05 13.70
C THR A 331 50.91 66.16 13.98
N GLY A 332 49.97 66.39 13.06
CA GLY A 332 49.09 67.57 13.08
C GLY A 332 49.80 68.87 12.71
N GLU A 333 51.11 68.83 12.45
CA GLU A 333 51.93 69.96 12.02
C GLU A 333 52.16 69.92 10.51
N ALA A 334 51.82 71.00 9.81
CA ALA A 334 52.00 71.12 8.37
C ALA A 334 53.46 71.42 8.00
N ASP A 335 54.30 70.40 8.14
CA ASP A 335 55.71 70.43 7.75
C ASP A 335 55.92 70.47 6.23
N GLU A 336 57.17 70.60 5.78
CA GLU A 336 57.52 70.72 4.36
C GLU A 336 57.04 69.52 3.53
N GLN A 337 57.02 68.33 4.13
CA GLN A 337 56.56 67.11 3.47
C GLN A 337 55.04 67.10 3.31
N THR A 338 54.32 67.53 4.34
CA THR A 338 52.87 67.69 4.33
C THR A 338 52.42 68.73 3.29
N LEU A 339 53.05 69.92 3.30
CA LEU A 339 52.76 70.98 2.34
C LEU A 339 53.09 70.59 0.90
N GLY A 340 54.21 69.87 0.70
CA GLY A 340 54.60 69.37 -0.62
C GLY A 340 53.60 68.36 -1.20
N GLU A 341 53.01 67.49 -0.37
CA GLU A 341 52.01 66.53 -0.81
C GLU A 341 50.65 67.18 -1.06
N ILE A 342 50.28 68.19 -0.27
CA ILE A 342 49.09 69.04 -0.53
C ILE A 342 49.22 69.71 -1.91
N ASP A 343 50.37 70.35 -2.19
CA ASP A 343 50.60 71.00 -3.49
C ASP A 343 50.60 69.99 -4.66
N LYS A 344 51.16 68.79 -4.45
CA LYS A 344 51.16 67.72 -5.44
C LYS A 344 49.73 67.25 -5.75
N LEU A 345 48.92 66.95 -4.73
CA LEU A 345 47.53 66.56 -4.91
C LEU A 345 46.70 67.70 -5.51
N LEU A 346 47.03 68.95 -5.16
CA LEU A 346 46.48 70.17 -5.76
C LEU A 346 46.94 70.42 -7.22
N SER A 347 47.82 69.59 -7.78
CA SER A 347 48.22 69.62 -9.19
C SER A 347 47.66 68.49 -10.06
N LEU A 348 46.97 67.48 -9.48
CA LEU A 348 46.38 66.37 -10.23
C LEU A 348 45.12 66.75 -11.03
N PRO A 349 44.92 66.23 -12.26
CA PRO A 349 43.86 66.64 -13.19
C PRO A 349 42.45 66.07 -12.93
N TYR A 350 42.26 65.24 -11.89
CA TYR A 350 41.00 64.54 -11.61
C TYR A 350 40.26 65.18 -10.43
N ARG A 351 39.76 66.41 -10.61
CA ARG A 351 39.02 67.15 -9.56
C ARG A 351 37.73 67.76 -10.05
N ASP A 352 36.82 68.00 -9.10
CA ASP A 352 35.54 68.67 -9.38
C ASP A 352 35.77 70.00 -10.12
N GLY A 353 35.25 70.09 -11.35
CA GLY A 353 35.39 71.25 -12.24
C GLY A 353 36.40 71.08 -13.39
N GLU A 354 37.29 70.08 -13.36
CA GLU A 354 38.30 69.84 -14.39
C GLU A 354 37.75 69.13 -15.65
N GLU A 355 38.45 69.30 -16.78
CA GLU A 355 38.04 68.81 -18.10
C GLU A 355 39.19 68.14 -18.86
N GLY A 356 38.98 66.91 -19.36
CA GLY A 356 40.00 66.21 -20.13
C GLY A 356 39.59 64.81 -20.61
N ASP A 357 40.19 64.35 -21.71
CA ASP A 357 39.90 63.02 -22.29
C ASP A 357 40.21 61.88 -21.31
N MET A 358 41.21 62.07 -20.45
CA MET A 358 41.55 61.14 -19.37
C MET A 358 40.41 60.90 -18.37
N ILE A 359 39.53 61.89 -18.14
CA ILE A 359 38.34 61.74 -17.29
C ILE A 359 37.29 60.89 -17.98
N LYS A 360 37.20 60.97 -19.32
CA LYS A 360 36.32 60.10 -20.09
C LYS A 360 36.80 58.66 -20.03
N THR A 361 38.10 58.43 -20.20
CA THR A 361 38.73 57.12 -20.04
C THR A 361 38.50 56.56 -18.63
N LEU A 362 38.73 57.35 -17.59
CA LEU A 362 38.44 56.96 -16.21
C LEU A 362 36.99 56.50 -16.02
N LYS A 363 36.01 57.22 -16.59
CA LYS A 363 34.59 56.84 -16.51
C LYS A 363 34.27 55.54 -17.23
N GLU A 364 34.87 55.33 -18.41
CA GLU A 364 34.72 54.08 -19.17
C GLU A 364 35.32 52.90 -18.38
N GLN A 365 36.50 53.09 -17.78
CA GLN A 365 37.17 52.12 -16.94
C GLN A 365 36.38 51.79 -15.67
N LEU A 366 35.86 52.81 -14.96
CA LEU A 366 35.02 52.62 -13.78
C LEU A 366 33.73 51.87 -14.14
N THR A 367 33.08 52.22 -15.27
CA THR A 367 31.88 51.51 -15.74
C THR A 367 32.17 50.04 -16.01
N LEU A 368 33.31 49.74 -16.65
CA LEU A 368 33.74 48.35 -16.89
C LEU A 368 33.97 47.60 -15.58
N LEU A 369 34.51 48.27 -14.56
CA LEU A 369 34.72 47.70 -13.23
C LEU A 369 33.43 47.61 -12.40
N GLY A 370 32.27 47.99 -12.95
CA GLY A 370 30.98 47.94 -12.26
C GLY A 370 30.63 49.18 -11.44
N PHE A 371 31.41 50.26 -11.55
CA PHE A 371 31.22 51.51 -10.81
C PHE A 371 30.67 52.61 -11.69
N GLY A 372 29.51 53.14 -11.31
CA GLY A 372 28.81 54.20 -12.03
C GLY A 372 28.15 53.73 -13.33
N ASN A 373 26.98 54.30 -13.62
CA ASN A 373 26.24 54.02 -14.86
C ASN A 373 26.42 55.17 -15.86
N PHE A 374 27.64 55.34 -16.36
CA PHE A 374 27.92 56.38 -17.34
C PHE A 374 27.34 55.99 -18.72
N PRO A 375 26.80 56.93 -19.50
CA PRO A 375 26.33 56.63 -20.86
C PRO A 375 27.51 56.19 -21.73
N SER A 376 27.23 55.42 -22.80
CA SER A 376 28.22 54.86 -23.73
C SER A 376 29.17 55.86 -24.40
N ASN A 377 28.93 57.16 -24.23
CA ASN A 377 29.87 58.24 -24.56
C ASN A 377 29.89 59.26 -23.40
N PRO A 378 30.69 59.03 -22.34
CA PRO A 378 30.67 59.89 -21.16
C PRO A 378 31.24 61.29 -21.43
N SER A 379 30.82 62.27 -20.63
CA SER A 379 31.41 63.61 -20.67
C SER A 379 32.85 63.62 -20.16
N ASN A 380 33.67 64.53 -20.68
CA ASN A 380 35.06 64.72 -20.25
C ASN A 380 35.21 65.62 -18.99
N ARG A 381 34.10 66.00 -18.33
CA ARG A 381 34.11 66.80 -17.09
C ARG A 381 34.16 65.92 -15.86
N TYR A 382 35.03 66.24 -14.90
CA TYR A 382 34.99 65.62 -13.58
C TYR A 382 34.07 66.47 -12.70
N GLY A 383 32.95 65.89 -12.28
CA GLY A 383 31.87 66.58 -11.58
C GLY A 383 31.35 65.77 -10.38
N PRO A 384 30.33 66.25 -9.65
CA PRO A 384 29.87 65.60 -8.42
C PRO A 384 29.47 64.13 -8.57
N VAL A 385 28.93 63.74 -9.74
CA VAL A 385 28.61 62.34 -10.06
C VAL A 385 29.87 61.50 -10.23
N THR A 386 30.91 62.04 -10.87
CA THR A 386 32.20 61.34 -11.05
C THR A 386 32.92 61.23 -9.70
N THR A 387 32.90 62.28 -8.90
CA THR A 387 33.40 62.26 -7.52
C THR A 387 32.71 61.18 -6.69
N ALA A 388 31.38 61.10 -6.73
CA ALA A 388 30.63 60.08 -6.00
C ALA A 388 30.96 58.65 -6.42
N VAL A 389 31.12 58.40 -7.73
CA VAL A 389 31.51 57.08 -8.24
C VAL A 389 32.96 56.73 -7.88
N VAL A 390 33.87 57.71 -7.83
CA VAL A 390 35.25 57.47 -7.35
C VAL A 390 35.27 57.21 -5.85
N VAL A 391 34.44 57.89 -5.05
CA VAL A 391 34.24 57.56 -3.63
C VAL A 391 33.72 56.15 -3.46
N GLU A 392 32.73 55.74 -4.26
CA GLU A 392 32.17 54.38 -4.24
C GLU A 392 33.26 53.32 -4.56
N PHE A 393 34.07 53.57 -5.60
CA PHE A 393 35.21 52.72 -5.93
C PHE A 393 36.24 52.66 -4.78
N GLN A 394 36.58 53.81 -4.19
CA GLN A 394 37.52 53.88 -3.07
C GLN A 394 37.00 53.11 -1.86
N GLN A 395 35.74 53.32 -1.49
CA GLN A 395 35.06 52.63 -0.41
C GLN A 395 35.09 51.11 -0.61
N TYR A 396 34.76 50.64 -1.81
CA TYR A 396 34.72 49.21 -2.12
C TYR A 396 36.10 48.54 -1.95
N TYR A 397 37.17 49.22 -2.37
CA TYR A 397 38.54 48.69 -2.27
C TYR A 397 39.25 49.04 -0.95
N GLY A 398 38.54 49.61 0.03
CA GLY A 398 39.11 49.99 1.32
C GLY A 398 40.15 51.12 1.22
N LEU A 399 40.11 51.90 0.15
CA LEU A 399 40.85 53.14 0.00
C LEU A 399 40.11 54.26 0.74
N ILE A 400 40.82 55.35 1.01
CA ILE A 400 40.21 56.51 1.65
C ILE A 400 39.21 57.18 0.70
N GLU A 401 37.98 57.33 1.19
CA GLU A 401 36.78 57.86 0.54
C GLU A 401 36.83 59.38 0.24
N SER A 402 37.91 59.84 -0.40
CA SER A 402 38.17 61.26 -0.66
C SER A 402 37.54 61.78 -1.96
N GLY A 403 37.20 60.89 -2.89
CA GLY A 403 36.79 61.25 -4.25
C GLY A 403 37.93 61.79 -5.11
N ILE A 404 39.16 61.80 -4.58
CA ILE A 404 40.39 62.23 -5.27
C ILE A 404 41.05 61.02 -5.93
N VAL A 405 41.29 61.09 -7.24
CA VAL A 405 41.98 60.03 -7.98
C VAL A 405 43.49 60.21 -7.84
N THR A 406 44.08 59.47 -6.91
CA THR A 406 45.54 59.41 -6.72
C THR A 406 46.20 58.44 -7.71
N ASP A 407 47.53 58.44 -7.78
CA ASP A 407 48.29 57.46 -8.56
C ASP A 407 47.99 56.01 -8.09
N GLU A 408 47.68 55.82 -6.81
CA GLU A 408 47.26 54.53 -6.23
C GLU A 408 45.91 54.08 -6.79
N VAL A 409 44.93 54.99 -6.91
CA VAL A 409 43.62 54.71 -7.53
C VAL A 409 43.79 54.32 -9.00
N LEU A 410 44.61 55.04 -9.78
CA LEU A 410 44.83 54.74 -11.20
C LEU A 410 45.57 53.41 -11.41
N GLN A 411 46.60 53.14 -10.60
CA GLN A 411 47.33 51.86 -10.66
C GLN A 411 46.42 50.69 -10.31
N LEU A 412 45.51 50.88 -9.35
CA LEU A 412 44.51 49.88 -9.01
C LEU A 412 43.56 49.65 -10.21
N ILE A 413 42.96 50.70 -10.78
CA ILE A 413 42.07 50.58 -11.95
C ILE A 413 42.76 49.88 -13.13
N ASP A 414 43.98 50.29 -13.47
CA ASP A 414 44.75 49.69 -14.57
C ASP A 414 45.11 48.22 -14.27
N GLY A 415 45.40 47.89 -13.01
CA GLY A 415 45.63 46.53 -12.56
C GLY A 415 44.38 45.64 -12.66
N LEU A 416 43.21 46.15 -12.27
CA LEU A 416 41.94 45.40 -12.32
C LEU A 416 41.43 45.19 -13.76
N LEU A 417 41.93 45.96 -14.73
CA LEU A 417 41.58 45.86 -16.15
C LEU A 417 42.64 45.13 -16.98
N ALA A 418 43.76 44.72 -16.37
CA ALA A 418 44.81 44.00 -17.06
C ALA A 418 44.34 42.60 -17.45
N ILE A 419 44.60 42.20 -18.70
CA ILE A 419 44.42 40.83 -19.18
C ILE A 419 45.80 40.22 -19.53
N PRO A 420 46.00 38.90 -19.39
CA PRO A 420 44.99 37.89 -19.02
C PRO A 420 44.61 37.95 -17.53
N TYR A 421 43.39 37.53 -17.18
CA TYR A 421 43.05 37.27 -15.77
C TYR A 421 43.68 35.93 -15.36
N GLU A 422 44.45 35.94 -14.26
CA GLU A 422 45.27 34.82 -13.80
C GLU A 422 45.14 34.54 -12.29
N ASP A 423 45.67 33.41 -11.83
CA ASP A 423 45.57 32.98 -10.41
C ASP A 423 46.17 34.02 -9.47
N GLY A 424 45.33 34.58 -8.60
CA GLY A 424 45.67 35.65 -7.67
C GLY A 424 44.93 36.97 -7.92
N ASP A 425 44.32 37.16 -9.09
CA ASP A 425 43.54 38.36 -9.39
C ASP A 425 42.23 38.43 -8.60
N SER A 426 41.71 39.63 -8.34
CA SER A 426 40.44 39.81 -7.64
C SER A 426 39.70 41.08 -8.05
N HIS A 427 38.60 40.95 -8.81
CA HIS A 427 37.72 42.06 -9.20
C HIS A 427 36.38 41.62 -9.83
N LEU A 428 35.47 42.57 -10.04
CA LEU A 428 34.11 42.34 -10.55
C LEU A 428 34.08 41.75 -11.98
N LEU A 429 35.06 42.04 -12.84
CA LEU A 429 35.14 41.39 -14.15
C LEU A 429 35.41 39.88 -14.08
N ILE A 430 36.05 39.38 -13.02
CA ILE A 430 36.21 37.94 -12.80
C ILE A 430 34.88 37.32 -12.36
N LYS A 431 34.07 38.06 -11.59
CA LYS A 431 32.71 37.64 -11.25
C LYS A 431 31.86 37.49 -12.53
N GLN A 432 31.93 38.47 -13.43
CA GLN A 432 31.27 38.40 -14.73
C GLN A 432 31.79 37.23 -15.58
N LEU A 433 33.11 37.03 -15.65
CA LEU A 433 33.71 35.89 -16.36
C LEU A 433 33.16 34.55 -15.84
N LYS A 434 33.06 34.38 -14.52
CA LYS A 434 32.51 33.17 -13.91
C LYS A 434 31.05 32.96 -14.26
N GLN A 435 30.24 34.03 -14.24
CA GLN A 435 28.84 33.99 -14.64
C GLN A 435 28.69 33.63 -16.12
N ASP A 436 29.50 34.24 -16.98
CA ASP A 436 29.53 33.97 -18.42
C ASP A 436 29.93 32.52 -18.72
N LEU A 437 30.97 32.01 -18.05
CA LEU A 437 31.39 30.61 -18.15
C LEU A 437 30.26 29.68 -17.67
N THR A 438 29.62 29.98 -16.54
CA THR A 438 28.49 29.20 -16.01
C THR A 438 27.35 29.15 -17.03
N MET A 439 27.01 30.28 -17.66
CA MET A 439 25.99 30.37 -18.68
C MET A 439 26.32 29.55 -19.94
N LEU A 440 27.60 29.43 -20.26
CA LEU A 440 28.11 28.58 -21.34
C LEU A 440 28.27 27.10 -20.94
N GLY A 441 27.86 26.72 -19.73
CA GLY A 441 27.92 25.35 -19.22
C GLY A 441 29.28 24.96 -18.63
N PHE A 442 30.15 25.92 -18.30
CA PHE A 442 31.48 25.70 -17.73
C PHE A 442 31.57 26.20 -16.28
N GLY A 443 31.86 25.28 -15.37
CA GLY A 443 31.89 25.56 -13.94
C GLY A 443 30.49 25.74 -13.34
N ASN A 444 30.35 25.37 -12.07
CA ASN A 444 29.12 25.59 -11.31
C ASN A 444 29.38 26.66 -10.25
N PHE A 445 29.59 27.89 -10.70
CA PHE A 445 29.81 29.00 -9.79
C PHE A 445 28.46 29.43 -9.17
N PRO A 446 28.45 29.91 -7.90
CA PRO A 446 27.25 30.49 -7.29
C PRO A 446 26.68 31.62 -8.16
N THR A 447 25.39 31.91 -8.01
CA THR A 447 24.71 33.05 -8.66
C THR A 447 25.46 34.36 -8.47
N GLU A 448 26.01 34.56 -7.27
CA GLU A 448 26.88 35.67 -6.90
C GLU A 448 28.31 35.17 -6.60
N PRO A 449 29.15 34.92 -7.62
CA PRO A 449 30.46 34.32 -7.40
C PRO A 449 31.47 35.30 -6.80
N SER A 450 32.49 34.78 -6.13
CA SER A 450 33.57 35.61 -5.60
C SER A 450 34.32 36.34 -6.73
N PRO A 451 34.87 37.54 -6.45
CA PRO A 451 35.69 38.26 -7.43
C PRO A 451 37.08 37.63 -7.65
N ASN A 452 37.47 36.61 -6.87
CA ASN A 452 38.84 36.05 -6.88
C ASN A 452 39.04 35.05 -8.01
N TYR A 453 40.06 35.23 -8.85
CA TYR A 453 40.53 34.25 -9.81
C TYR A 453 41.47 33.28 -9.10
N GLY A 454 40.94 32.10 -8.76
CA GLY A 454 41.68 31.06 -8.04
C GLY A 454 41.93 29.83 -8.89
N SER A 455 42.58 28.82 -8.31
CA SER A 455 42.82 27.51 -8.94
C SER A 455 41.56 26.84 -9.52
N VAL A 456 40.38 27.05 -8.92
CA VAL A 456 39.09 26.58 -9.46
C VAL A 456 38.74 27.31 -10.75
N THR A 457 38.86 28.65 -10.76
CA THR A 457 38.59 29.48 -11.95
C THR A 457 39.57 29.17 -13.07
N SER A 458 40.85 29.04 -12.75
CA SER A 458 41.89 28.62 -13.70
C SER A 458 41.61 27.22 -14.28
N GLY A 459 41.12 26.29 -13.46
CA GLY A 459 40.68 24.97 -13.92
C GLY A 459 39.51 25.03 -14.89
N VAL A 460 38.48 25.82 -14.59
CA VAL A 460 37.31 25.99 -15.47
C VAL A 460 37.68 26.70 -16.77
N VAL A 461 38.55 27.70 -16.73
CA VAL A 461 39.06 28.38 -17.94
C VAL A 461 39.91 27.42 -18.78
N SER A 462 40.72 26.57 -18.16
CA SER A 462 41.48 25.52 -18.87
C SER A 462 40.54 24.54 -19.58
N GLU A 463 39.45 24.14 -18.92
CA GLU A 463 38.43 23.26 -19.49
C GLU A 463 37.72 23.90 -20.68
N PHE A 464 37.33 25.18 -20.56
CA PHE A 464 36.78 25.96 -21.66
C PHE A 464 37.76 26.06 -22.85
N GLN A 465 39.03 26.35 -22.57
CA GLN A 465 40.07 26.45 -23.59
C GLN A 465 40.29 25.13 -24.31
N ASP A 466 40.40 24.01 -23.58
CA ASP A 466 40.57 22.67 -24.16
C ASP A 466 39.38 22.32 -25.06
N HIS A 467 38.15 22.57 -24.59
CA HIS A 467 36.91 22.26 -25.30
C HIS A 467 36.82 22.98 -26.66
N TYR A 468 37.23 24.26 -26.73
CA TYR A 468 37.19 25.04 -27.98
C TYR A 468 38.51 25.06 -28.75
N GLY A 469 39.50 24.25 -28.36
CA GLY A 469 40.79 24.14 -29.03
C GLY A 469 41.67 25.40 -28.96
N LEU A 470 41.50 26.20 -27.90
CA LEU A 470 42.37 27.33 -27.56
C LEU A 470 43.63 26.81 -26.82
N PRO A 471 44.71 27.62 -26.71
CA PRO A 471 45.83 27.29 -25.84
C PRO A 471 45.36 27.10 -24.38
N ILE A 472 45.63 25.93 -23.80
CA ILE A 472 45.23 25.59 -22.43
C ILE A 472 46.22 26.22 -21.44
N THR A 473 46.00 27.49 -21.11
CA THR A 473 46.83 28.23 -20.15
C THR A 473 46.20 28.27 -18.76
N GLY A 474 44.86 28.20 -18.69
CA GLY A 474 44.11 28.48 -17.47
C GLY A 474 44.01 29.96 -17.14
N ASP A 475 44.48 30.83 -18.04
CA ASP A 475 44.43 32.28 -17.93
C ASP A 475 43.42 32.83 -18.94
N ALA A 476 42.54 33.74 -18.51
CA ALA A 476 41.52 34.31 -19.38
C ALA A 476 42.10 35.43 -20.25
N ASP A 477 42.76 35.04 -21.34
CA ASP A 477 43.37 35.95 -22.31
C ASP A 477 42.36 36.55 -23.32
N GLU A 478 42.83 37.44 -24.19
CA GLU A 478 42.00 38.10 -25.20
C GLU A 478 41.27 37.11 -26.12
N ALA A 479 41.92 36.00 -26.51
CA ALA A 479 41.31 34.99 -27.36
C ALA A 479 40.18 34.25 -26.63
N THR A 480 40.39 33.95 -25.35
CA THR A 480 39.44 33.28 -24.47
C THR A 480 38.21 34.16 -24.25
N LEU A 481 38.40 35.41 -23.83
CA LEU A 481 37.31 36.36 -23.59
C LEU A 481 36.50 36.66 -24.87
N ASN A 482 37.15 36.78 -26.02
CA ASN A 482 36.47 36.95 -27.30
C ASN A 482 35.64 35.72 -27.69
N LYS A 483 36.14 34.49 -27.45
CA LYS A 483 35.38 33.27 -27.73
C LYS A 483 34.15 33.17 -26.83
N ILE A 484 34.26 33.48 -25.54
CA ILE A 484 33.14 33.55 -24.59
C ILE A 484 32.08 34.54 -25.10
N SER A 485 32.48 35.77 -25.45
CA SER A 485 31.56 36.79 -25.97
C SER A 485 30.88 36.37 -27.28
N THR A 486 31.59 35.66 -28.17
CA THR A 486 31.03 35.15 -29.43
C THR A 486 29.96 34.08 -29.17
N LEU A 487 30.20 33.17 -28.23
CA LEU A 487 29.23 32.10 -27.90
C LEU A 487 27.97 32.68 -27.24
N LEU A 488 28.15 33.65 -26.34
CA LEU A 488 27.04 34.36 -25.71
C LEU A 488 26.19 35.15 -26.70
N SER A 489 26.69 35.44 -27.90
CA SER A 489 25.95 36.15 -28.97
C SER A 489 25.41 35.23 -30.08
N SER A 490 25.30 33.92 -29.82
CA SER A 490 24.72 32.93 -30.76
C SER A 490 23.31 33.30 -31.21
N GLU A 491 22.98 33.04 -32.50
CA GLU A 491 21.62 33.16 -33.04
C GLU A 491 20.68 32.03 -32.56
N TYR A 492 21.20 31.01 -31.88
CA TYR A 492 20.44 29.88 -31.32
C TYR A 492 20.43 29.90 -29.78
N ARG A 493 19.83 30.95 -29.21
CA ARG A 493 19.67 31.13 -27.75
C ARG A 493 18.29 31.70 -27.42
N ASP A 494 17.91 31.62 -26.14
CA ASP A 494 16.63 32.15 -25.68
C ASP A 494 16.45 33.63 -26.04
N GLY A 495 15.27 33.98 -26.57
CA GLY A 495 14.91 35.32 -27.03
C GLY A 495 15.11 35.58 -28.53
N GLU A 496 15.85 34.73 -29.24
CA GLU A 496 16.08 34.89 -30.69
C GLU A 496 14.92 34.31 -31.55
N GLU A 497 14.79 34.77 -32.80
CA GLU A 497 13.77 34.30 -33.75
C GLU A 497 14.27 34.16 -35.20
N GLY A 498 13.87 33.09 -35.90
CA GLY A 498 14.35 32.81 -37.25
C GLY A 498 13.95 31.44 -37.81
N PRO A 499 13.93 31.28 -39.14
CA PRO A 499 13.54 30.01 -39.78
C PRO A 499 14.49 28.85 -39.47
N HIS A 500 15.75 29.14 -39.15
CA HIS A 500 16.74 28.14 -38.76
C HIS A 500 16.40 27.46 -37.42
N ILE A 501 15.65 28.13 -36.53
CA ILE A 501 15.17 27.56 -35.26
C ILE A 501 14.10 26.49 -35.50
N VAL A 502 13.29 26.63 -36.55
CA VAL A 502 12.31 25.61 -36.95
C VAL A 502 13.03 24.33 -37.36
N THR A 503 14.11 24.46 -38.14
CA THR A 503 14.96 23.33 -38.55
C THR A 503 15.60 22.65 -37.35
N LEU A 504 16.19 23.42 -36.43
CA LEU A 504 16.76 22.87 -35.20
C LEU A 504 15.74 22.06 -34.39
N LYS A 505 14.53 22.57 -34.21
CA LYS A 505 13.46 21.85 -33.48
C LYS A 505 13.07 20.54 -34.16
N GLN A 506 12.95 20.56 -35.49
CA GLN A 506 12.65 19.35 -36.26
C GLN A 506 13.77 18.31 -36.16
N ASP A 507 15.02 18.76 -36.22
CA ASP A 507 16.21 17.91 -36.10
C ASP A 507 16.32 17.28 -34.70
N LEU A 508 16.07 18.05 -33.65
CA LEU A 508 16.00 17.55 -32.27
C LEU A 508 14.88 16.53 -32.10
N SER A 509 13.66 16.83 -32.58
CA SER A 509 12.55 15.87 -32.54
C SER A 509 12.87 14.58 -33.32
N ALA A 510 13.59 14.68 -34.44
CA ALA A 510 14.03 13.51 -35.20
C ALA A 510 15.09 12.66 -34.46
N LEU A 511 15.86 13.27 -33.55
CA LEU A 511 16.76 12.58 -32.64
C LEU A 511 16.07 12.07 -31.36
N GLY A 512 14.80 12.42 -31.16
CA GLY A 512 13.99 12.02 -30.01
C GLY A 512 14.00 13.03 -28.85
N PHE A 513 14.44 14.27 -29.09
CA PHE A 513 14.49 15.35 -28.11
C PHE A 513 13.40 16.39 -28.39
N GLY A 514 12.51 16.60 -27.43
CA GLY A 514 11.39 17.54 -27.51
C GLY A 514 10.25 17.11 -28.43
N SER A 515 9.02 17.30 -27.95
CA SER A 515 7.77 17.01 -28.67
C SER A 515 7.26 18.23 -29.45
N PHE A 516 8.05 18.72 -30.40
CA PHE A 516 7.66 19.88 -31.20
C PHE A 516 6.56 19.50 -32.23
N PRO A 517 5.55 20.36 -32.46
CA PRO A 517 4.54 20.11 -33.49
C PRO A 517 5.19 20.10 -34.88
N GLU A 518 4.54 19.45 -35.87
CA GLU A 518 5.07 19.27 -37.23
C GLU A 518 5.53 20.59 -37.89
N ASN A 519 4.89 21.70 -37.54
CA ASN A 519 5.26 23.06 -37.92
C ASN A 519 5.55 23.92 -36.68
N PRO A 520 6.76 23.81 -36.08
CA PRO A 520 7.07 24.52 -34.85
C PRO A 520 7.30 26.02 -35.06
N SER A 521 7.15 26.81 -33.99
CA SER A 521 7.40 28.25 -34.04
C SER A 521 8.86 28.56 -34.35
N ASN A 522 9.09 29.73 -34.97
CA ASN A 522 10.44 30.23 -35.27
C ASN A 522 11.14 30.92 -34.08
N ARG A 523 10.54 30.92 -32.88
CA ARG A 523 11.13 31.52 -31.67
C ARG A 523 11.93 30.49 -30.88
N TYR A 524 13.11 30.86 -30.43
CA TYR A 524 13.89 30.09 -29.47
C TYR A 524 13.50 30.57 -28.07
N GLY A 525 12.61 29.83 -27.43
CA GLY A 525 12.11 30.13 -26.08
C GLY A 525 12.75 29.22 -25.02
N SER A 526 12.40 29.44 -23.76
CA SER A 526 12.84 28.61 -22.62
C SER A 526 12.64 27.11 -22.84
N VAL A 527 11.55 26.71 -23.50
CA VAL A 527 11.31 25.29 -23.87
C VAL A 527 12.37 24.78 -24.86
N THR A 528 12.74 25.57 -25.87
CA THR A 528 13.76 25.18 -26.85
C THR A 528 15.14 25.13 -26.20
N ALA A 529 15.45 26.09 -25.33
CA ALA A 529 16.66 26.07 -24.50
C ALA A 529 16.73 24.82 -23.62
N GLY A 530 15.63 24.44 -22.97
CA GLY A 530 15.54 23.22 -22.16
C GLY A 530 15.80 21.95 -22.97
N VAL A 531 15.19 21.83 -24.15
CA VAL A 531 15.40 20.65 -25.04
C VAL A 531 16.84 20.60 -25.58
N VAL A 532 17.45 21.74 -25.89
CA VAL A 532 18.86 21.79 -26.31
C VAL A 532 19.79 21.43 -25.15
N ALA A 533 19.51 21.90 -23.95
CA ALA A 533 20.26 21.53 -22.75
C ALA A 533 20.17 20.02 -22.48
N GLU A 534 18.98 19.42 -22.60
CA GLU A 534 18.77 17.98 -22.50
C GLU A 534 19.59 17.20 -23.55
N PHE A 535 19.58 17.67 -24.80
CA PHE A 535 20.40 17.08 -25.84
C PHE A 535 21.90 17.19 -25.54
N GLN A 536 22.38 18.36 -25.11
CA GLN A 536 23.79 18.60 -24.79
C GLN A 536 24.28 17.68 -23.67
N ASP A 537 23.51 17.58 -22.58
CA ASP A 537 23.81 16.67 -21.46
C ASP A 537 23.91 15.23 -21.96
N TYR A 538 22.93 14.80 -22.77
CA TYR A 538 22.89 13.46 -23.33
C TYR A 538 24.12 13.11 -24.18
N VAL A 539 24.60 14.04 -25.01
CA VAL A 539 25.76 13.78 -25.89
C VAL A 539 27.11 14.12 -25.25
N GLY A 540 27.12 14.56 -23.99
CA GLY A 540 28.33 14.94 -23.26
C GLY A 540 28.96 16.25 -23.74
N LEU A 541 28.14 17.20 -24.20
CA LEU A 541 28.54 18.58 -24.49
C LEU A 541 28.25 19.48 -23.28
N PRO A 542 28.94 20.64 -23.14
CA PRO A 542 28.62 21.63 -22.10
C PRO A 542 27.15 22.04 -22.15
N VAL A 543 26.47 21.91 -21.01
CA VAL A 543 25.02 22.16 -20.89
C VAL A 543 24.78 23.65 -20.71
N SER A 544 24.38 24.32 -21.79
CA SER A 544 24.11 25.77 -21.81
C SER A 544 22.70 26.10 -22.27
N GLY A 545 22.03 25.16 -22.97
CA GLY A 545 20.77 25.44 -23.67
C GLY A 545 20.95 26.35 -24.90
N ILE A 546 22.19 26.69 -25.27
CA ILE A 546 22.56 27.45 -26.48
C ILE A 546 23.06 26.46 -27.53
N ALA A 547 22.41 26.37 -28.69
CA ALA A 547 22.85 25.47 -29.75
C ALA A 547 24.02 26.08 -30.53
N ASP A 548 25.23 25.95 -29.98
CA ASP A 548 26.48 26.44 -30.56
C ASP A 548 26.98 25.58 -31.74
N GLU A 549 28.15 25.92 -32.30
CA GLU A 549 28.69 25.22 -33.48
C GLU A 549 28.95 23.73 -33.23
N GLN A 550 29.36 23.34 -32.02
CA GLN A 550 29.61 21.94 -31.68
C GLN A 550 28.30 21.17 -31.51
N THR A 551 27.30 21.79 -30.87
CA THR A 551 25.96 21.24 -30.70
C THR A 551 25.32 20.96 -32.06
N LEU A 552 25.34 21.94 -32.97
CA LEU A 552 24.77 21.80 -34.31
C LEU A 552 25.51 20.73 -35.14
N ALA A 553 26.85 20.71 -35.07
CA ALA A 553 27.64 19.69 -35.76
C ALA A 553 27.33 18.28 -35.23
N LYS A 554 27.08 18.15 -33.91
CA LYS A 554 26.74 16.86 -33.31
C LYS A 554 25.33 16.39 -33.69
N ILE A 555 24.37 17.31 -33.78
CA ILE A 555 23.03 17.03 -34.31
C ILE A 555 23.13 16.51 -35.75
N GLU A 556 23.90 17.19 -36.61
CA GLU A 556 24.11 16.77 -38.01
C GLU A 556 24.78 15.38 -38.10
N GLU A 557 25.79 15.12 -37.27
CA GLU A 557 26.47 13.81 -37.20
C GLU A 557 25.49 12.68 -36.84
N LEU A 558 24.65 12.88 -35.82
CA LEU A 558 23.75 11.85 -35.31
C LEU A 558 22.56 11.58 -36.25
N LEU A 559 22.16 12.58 -37.04
CA LEU A 559 21.13 12.45 -38.07
C LEU A 559 21.62 11.69 -39.31
N ALA A 560 22.93 11.62 -39.56
CA ALA A 560 23.49 11.00 -40.77
C ALA A 560 23.33 9.47 -40.84
N SER A 561 23.00 8.79 -39.73
CA SER A 561 22.87 7.32 -39.65
C SER A 561 21.51 6.90 -39.08
N GLN A 562 20.48 6.96 -39.92
CA GLN A 562 19.10 6.66 -39.55
C GLN A 562 18.58 5.41 -40.28
N TYR A 563 18.15 4.38 -39.56
CA TYR A 563 17.36 3.26 -40.09
C TYR A 563 15.95 3.30 -39.50
N ARG A 564 14.92 3.20 -40.34
CA ARG A 564 13.51 3.29 -39.96
C ARG A 564 12.63 2.35 -40.78
N ASP A 565 11.36 2.26 -40.41
CA ASP A 565 10.38 1.46 -41.15
C ASP A 565 10.35 1.83 -42.64
N GLY A 566 10.43 0.81 -43.49
CA GLY A 566 10.54 0.94 -44.95
C GLY A 566 11.95 0.83 -45.53
N ASP A 567 13.00 0.95 -44.72
CA ASP A 567 14.39 0.81 -45.18
C ASP A 567 14.74 -0.65 -45.52
N GLU A 568 15.70 -0.85 -46.44
CA GLU A 568 16.13 -2.17 -46.91
C GLU A 568 17.66 -2.24 -47.10
N GLY A 569 18.28 -3.30 -46.58
CA GLY A 569 19.66 -3.66 -46.94
C GLY A 569 20.36 -4.61 -45.97
N GLU A 570 21.61 -4.97 -46.29
CA GLU A 570 22.48 -5.83 -45.46
C GLU A 570 22.78 -5.22 -44.07
N HIS A 571 22.77 -3.89 -43.97
CA HIS A 571 22.94 -3.19 -42.69
C HIS A 571 21.77 -3.47 -41.72
N ILE A 572 20.55 -3.69 -42.24
CA ILE A 572 19.38 -4.07 -41.43
C ILE A 572 19.47 -5.53 -40.96
N VAL A 573 20.01 -6.42 -41.81
CA VAL A 573 20.30 -7.81 -41.41
C VAL A 573 21.33 -7.82 -40.27
N THR A 574 22.36 -6.98 -40.38
CA THR A 574 23.42 -6.83 -39.37
C THR A 574 22.83 -6.32 -38.05
N LEU A 575 22.02 -5.26 -38.09
CA LEU A 575 21.30 -4.72 -36.94
C LEU A 575 20.48 -5.79 -36.21
N LYS A 576 19.67 -6.55 -36.94
CA LYS A 576 18.82 -7.62 -36.35
C LYS A 576 19.64 -8.69 -35.65
N ASN A 577 20.76 -9.09 -36.26
CA ASN A 577 21.66 -10.07 -35.64
C ASN A 577 22.30 -9.51 -34.36
N GLN A 578 22.72 -8.24 -34.36
CA GLN A 578 23.28 -7.58 -33.18
C GLN A 578 22.24 -7.49 -32.05
N LEU A 579 21.02 -7.05 -32.36
CA LEU A 579 19.91 -6.99 -31.39
C LEU A 579 19.63 -8.36 -30.78
N THR A 580 19.55 -9.42 -31.59
CA THR A 580 19.35 -10.79 -31.08
C THR A 580 20.49 -11.24 -30.16
N VAL A 581 21.76 -10.89 -30.47
CA VAL A 581 22.90 -11.19 -29.58
C VAL A 581 22.77 -10.44 -28.25
N LEU A 582 22.31 -9.20 -28.28
CA LEU A 582 22.06 -8.37 -27.09
C LEU A 582 20.81 -8.82 -26.30
N GLY A 583 20.05 -9.79 -26.82
CA GLY A 583 18.86 -10.34 -26.18
C GLY A 583 17.54 -9.70 -26.62
N PHE A 584 17.55 -8.87 -27.66
CA PHE A 584 16.40 -8.16 -28.19
C PHE A 584 15.93 -8.78 -29.51
N GLY A 585 14.66 -9.17 -29.54
CA GLY A 585 14.06 -9.84 -30.69
C GLY A 585 14.58 -11.26 -30.94
N ASN A 586 13.68 -12.15 -31.33
CA ASN A 586 14.02 -13.52 -31.71
C ASN A 586 14.04 -13.67 -33.22
N PHE A 587 14.93 -12.94 -33.88
CA PHE A 587 15.03 -12.99 -35.34
C PHE A 587 15.58 -14.35 -35.79
N PRO A 588 15.11 -14.90 -36.93
CA PRO A 588 15.66 -16.13 -37.47
C PRO A 588 17.13 -15.94 -37.86
N SER A 589 17.89 -17.03 -37.90
CA SER A 589 19.34 -17.03 -38.20
C SER A 589 19.74 -16.44 -39.56
N ASN A 590 18.78 -16.19 -40.45
CA ASN A 590 18.96 -15.41 -41.67
C ASN A 590 17.76 -14.43 -41.81
N PRO A 591 17.81 -13.27 -41.15
CA PRO A 591 16.67 -12.35 -41.12
C PRO A 591 16.49 -11.58 -42.44
N SER A 592 15.25 -11.12 -42.69
CA SER A 592 14.93 -10.28 -43.86
C SER A 592 15.71 -8.96 -43.84
N PRO A 593 16.18 -8.44 -45.00
CA PRO A 593 16.87 -7.16 -45.09
C PRO A 593 15.94 -5.95 -44.94
N ARG A 594 14.62 -6.14 -44.78
CA ARG A 594 13.66 -5.03 -44.61
C ARG A 594 13.50 -4.64 -43.15
N TYR A 595 13.56 -3.35 -42.88
CA TYR A 595 13.14 -2.77 -41.61
C TYR A 595 11.61 -2.63 -41.66
N GLY A 596 10.93 -3.40 -40.81
CA GLY A 596 9.47 -3.49 -40.73
C GLY A 596 8.98 -3.15 -39.31
N ALA A 597 7.67 -3.07 -39.09
CA ALA A 597 7.06 -2.86 -37.77
C ALA A 597 7.62 -3.79 -36.66
N VAL A 598 7.91 -5.07 -36.96
CA VAL A 598 8.54 -5.99 -35.98
C VAL A 598 9.96 -5.55 -35.62
N THR A 599 10.71 -4.99 -36.57
CA THR A 599 12.06 -4.45 -36.29
C THR A 599 11.97 -3.16 -35.50
N SER A 600 11.00 -2.30 -35.81
CA SER A 600 10.68 -1.09 -35.04
C SER A 600 10.40 -1.44 -33.57
N GLY A 601 9.45 -2.35 -33.31
CA GLY A 601 9.11 -2.75 -31.94
C GLY A 601 10.29 -3.36 -31.17
N VAL A 602 11.15 -4.14 -31.83
CA VAL A 602 12.35 -4.67 -31.17
C VAL A 602 13.38 -3.57 -30.87
N VAL A 603 13.44 -2.52 -31.70
CA VAL A 603 14.29 -1.36 -31.45
C VAL A 603 13.70 -0.48 -30.35
N GLU A 604 12.38 -0.35 -30.26
CA GLU A 604 11.68 0.29 -29.14
C GLU A 604 11.99 -0.43 -27.83
N ASP A 605 11.90 -1.76 -27.80
CA ASP A 605 12.28 -2.57 -26.63
C ASP A 605 13.74 -2.31 -26.21
N PHE A 606 14.65 -2.25 -27.19
CA PHE A 606 16.07 -1.96 -26.94
C PHE A 606 16.28 -0.55 -26.39
N GLN A 607 15.63 0.44 -27.02
CA GLN A 607 15.71 1.84 -26.61
C GLN A 607 15.18 2.02 -25.19
N ALA A 608 13.99 1.50 -24.90
CA ALA A 608 13.37 1.56 -23.58
C ALA A 608 14.24 0.93 -22.50
N TYR A 609 14.81 -0.26 -22.77
CA TYR A 609 15.64 -0.96 -21.80
C TYR A 609 16.93 -0.21 -21.44
N TYR A 610 17.53 0.50 -22.38
CA TYR A 610 18.76 1.27 -22.17
C TYR A 610 18.52 2.76 -21.88
N GLY A 611 17.26 3.18 -21.66
CA GLY A 611 16.92 4.58 -21.38
C GLY A 611 17.20 5.52 -22.56
N LEU A 612 17.16 5.02 -23.79
CA LEU A 612 17.27 5.82 -25.00
C LEU A 612 15.88 6.33 -25.41
N PRO A 613 15.78 7.44 -26.18
CA PRO A 613 14.50 7.87 -26.76
C PRO A 613 13.82 6.75 -27.55
N VAL A 614 12.61 6.38 -27.14
CA VAL A 614 11.84 5.25 -27.70
C VAL A 614 11.13 5.70 -28.97
N THR A 615 11.80 5.57 -30.10
CA THR A 615 11.34 6.09 -31.40
C THR A 615 11.08 4.98 -32.42
N GLY A 616 11.58 3.76 -32.18
CA GLY A 616 11.60 2.70 -33.18
C GLY A 616 12.49 3.00 -34.39
N ILE A 617 13.27 4.08 -34.30
CA ILE A 617 14.21 4.52 -35.33
C ILE A 617 15.62 4.32 -34.79
N VAL A 618 16.45 3.61 -35.54
CA VAL A 618 17.87 3.49 -35.21
C VAL A 618 18.60 4.71 -35.77
N ASN A 619 18.61 5.78 -34.98
CA ASN A 619 19.47 6.95 -35.21
C ASN A 619 20.93 6.68 -34.79
N GLY A 620 21.83 7.64 -34.99
CA GLY A 620 23.24 7.49 -34.65
C GLY A 620 23.49 7.19 -33.17
N ILE A 621 22.62 7.70 -32.29
CA ILE A 621 22.64 7.43 -30.85
C ILE A 621 22.41 5.94 -30.58
N THR A 622 21.29 5.40 -31.08
CA THR A 622 20.91 4.00 -30.92
C THR A 622 21.98 3.08 -31.51
N LEU A 623 22.50 3.42 -32.70
CA LEU A 623 23.51 2.63 -33.37
C LEU A 623 24.86 2.62 -32.64
N THR A 624 25.26 3.76 -32.06
CA THR A 624 26.47 3.87 -31.24
C THR A 624 26.36 2.97 -30.03
N LYS A 625 25.23 3.00 -29.31
CA LYS A 625 25.04 2.14 -28.14
C LYS A 625 25.07 0.66 -28.50
N ILE A 626 24.42 0.26 -29.60
CA ILE A 626 24.49 -1.11 -30.11
C ILE A 626 25.94 -1.52 -30.39
N ASN A 627 26.73 -0.68 -31.07
CA ASN A 627 28.11 -0.99 -31.42
C ASN A 627 29.05 -1.03 -30.21
N GLU A 628 28.87 -0.13 -29.25
CA GLU A 628 29.58 -0.11 -27.97
C GLU A 628 29.34 -1.42 -27.21
N LEU A 629 28.08 -1.82 -27.05
CA LEU A 629 27.69 -3.07 -26.39
C LEU A 629 28.22 -4.30 -27.12
N MET A 630 28.18 -4.30 -28.45
CA MET A 630 28.73 -5.39 -29.26
C MET A 630 30.25 -5.52 -29.12
N SER A 631 30.96 -4.41 -28.88
CA SER A 631 32.41 -4.39 -28.70
C SER A 631 32.87 -4.83 -27.30
N SER A 632 31.96 -4.85 -26.32
CA SER A 632 32.24 -5.21 -24.92
C SER A 632 31.87 -6.65 -24.53
N LEU A 633 31.40 -7.48 -25.48
CA LEU A 633 30.94 -8.85 -25.24
C LEU A 633 32.07 -9.87 -24.95
N ASN A 634 32.86 -9.65 -23.89
CA ASN A 634 33.93 -10.55 -23.44
C ASN A 634 33.43 -11.78 -22.65
N TYR A 635 32.13 -11.87 -22.37
CA TYR A 635 31.51 -12.93 -21.55
C TYR A 635 30.31 -13.58 -22.27
N GLN A 636 30.58 -14.22 -23.41
CA GLN A 636 29.59 -14.90 -24.24
C GLN A 636 30.10 -16.28 -24.74
N ASP A 637 29.21 -17.10 -25.31
CA ASP A 637 29.55 -18.43 -25.83
C ASP A 637 30.70 -18.37 -26.84
N GLY A 638 31.72 -19.21 -26.63
CA GLY A 638 32.94 -19.25 -27.45
C GLY A 638 34.14 -18.51 -26.86
N GLU A 639 33.93 -17.59 -25.92
CA GLU A 639 35.01 -16.87 -25.24
C GLU A 639 35.72 -17.74 -24.19
N SER A 640 36.98 -17.40 -23.87
CA SER A 640 37.72 -18.10 -22.81
C SER A 640 38.72 -17.22 -22.07
N GLY A 641 38.89 -17.45 -20.78
CA GLY A 641 39.89 -16.75 -19.97
C GLY A 641 39.67 -16.88 -18.46
N ALA A 642 40.55 -16.24 -17.69
CA ALA A 642 40.48 -16.22 -16.23
C ALA A 642 39.20 -15.55 -15.72
N HIS A 643 38.76 -14.51 -16.42
CA HIS A 643 37.52 -13.78 -16.14
C HIS A 643 36.27 -14.68 -16.19
N ILE A 644 36.24 -15.68 -17.07
CA ILE A 644 35.15 -16.66 -17.14
C ILE A 644 35.15 -17.63 -15.96
N VAL A 645 36.34 -17.96 -15.42
CA VAL A 645 36.45 -18.75 -14.20
C VAL A 645 35.87 -17.96 -13.03
N THR A 646 36.26 -16.70 -12.88
CA THR A 646 35.73 -15.79 -11.86
C THR A 646 34.22 -15.64 -11.95
N LEU A 647 33.67 -15.44 -13.17
CA LEU A 647 32.23 -15.39 -13.39
C LEU A 647 31.52 -16.66 -12.86
N LYS A 648 32.04 -17.86 -13.16
CA LYS A 648 31.44 -19.12 -12.71
C LYS A 648 31.52 -19.31 -11.20
N GLU A 649 32.63 -18.91 -10.59
CA GLU A 649 32.80 -18.95 -9.14
C GLU A 649 31.80 -18.02 -8.44
N ASN A 650 31.67 -16.79 -8.96
CA ASN A 650 30.72 -15.80 -8.48
C ASN A 650 29.27 -16.27 -8.60
N LEU A 651 28.86 -16.77 -9.78
CA LEU A 651 27.54 -17.35 -9.98
C LEU A 651 27.27 -18.51 -9.01
N THR A 652 28.25 -19.41 -8.82
CA THR A 652 28.12 -20.53 -7.88
C THR A 652 27.96 -20.03 -6.45
N LYS A 653 28.68 -18.97 -6.06
CA LYS A 653 28.58 -18.36 -4.72
C LYS A 653 27.18 -17.79 -4.46
N LEU A 654 26.55 -17.24 -5.49
CA LEU A 654 25.16 -16.78 -5.46
C LEU A 654 24.13 -17.92 -5.57
N GLY A 655 24.57 -19.17 -5.72
CA GLY A 655 23.69 -20.34 -5.85
C GLY A 655 23.25 -20.64 -7.29
N PHE A 656 23.80 -19.96 -8.29
CA PHE A 656 23.53 -20.21 -9.71
C PHE A 656 24.53 -21.19 -10.30
N GLY A 657 24.01 -22.26 -10.91
CA GLY A 657 24.83 -23.34 -11.43
C GLY A 657 25.55 -24.15 -10.35
N ASN A 658 26.09 -25.30 -10.76
CA ASN A 658 26.89 -26.16 -9.88
C ASN A 658 28.22 -26.46 -10.57
N PHE A 659 29.01 -25.41 -10.76
CA PHE A 659 30.32 -25.54 -11.38
C PHE A 659 31.28 -26.29 -10.44
N PRO A 660 32.21 -27.10 -10.97
CA PRO A 660 33.21 -27.77 -10.14
C PRO A 660 34.12 -26.73 -9.47
N ALA A 661 34.72 -27.09 -8.33
CA ALA A 661 35.59 -26.21 -7.53
C ALA A 661 36.76 -25.57 -8.30
N ASN A 662 37.13 -26.11 -9.47
CA ASN A 662 38.02 -25.49 -10.44
C ASN A 662 37.31 -25.46 -11.80
N PRO A 663 36.54 -24.41 -12.12
CA PRO A 663 35.78 -24.32 -13.36
C PRO A 663 36.70 -24.20 -14.59
N SER A 664 36.22 -24.65 -15.76
CA SER A 664 36.94 -24.41 -17.02
C SER A 664 36.95 -22.92 -17.38
N PRO A 665 37.97 -22.42 -18.09
CA PRO A 665 38.01 -21.02 -18.54
C PRO A 665 37.09 -20.75 -19.74
N ASN A 666 36.39 -21.75 -20.29
CA ASN A 666 35.61 -21.60 -21.51
C ASN A 666 34.16 -21.23 -21.20
N TYR A 667 33.63 -20.20 -21.84
CA TYR A 667 32.21 -19.86 -21.79
C TYR A 667 31.49 -20.72 -22.84
N GLY A 668 30.71 -21.68 -22.35
CA GLY A 668 29.97 -22.63 -23.19
C GLY A 668 28.46 -22.52 -22.97
N SER A 669 27.67 -23.29 -23.72
CA SER A 669 26.21 -23.41 -23.55
C SER A 669 25.74 -23.62 -22.09
N VAL A 670 26.49 -24.36 -21.26
CA VAL A 670 26.19 -24.52 -19.83
C VAL A 670 26.35 -23.20 -19.07
N THR A 671 27.43 -22.45 -19.33
CA THR A 671 27.66 -21.14 -18.71
C THR A 671 26.61 -20.13 -19.14
N SER A 672 26.29 -20.10 -20.43
CA SER A 672 25.20 -19.29 -20.96
C SER A 672 23.86 -19.63 -20.30
N GLY A 673 23.54 -20.92 -20.12
CA GLY A 673 22.34 -21.35 -19.41
C GLY A 673 22.28 -20.84 -17.96
N VAL A 674 23.37 -20.92 -17.21
CA VAL A 674 23.43 -20.41 -15.83
C VAL A 674 23.34 -18.88 -15.78
N VAL A 675 23.93 -18.18 -16.75
CA VAL A 675 23.78 -16.71 -16.85
C VAL A 675 22.34 -16.34 -17.18
N LYS A 676 21.62 -17.12 -17.99
CA LYS A 676 20.18 -16.93 -18.21
C LYS A 676 19.36 -17.12 -16.93
N GLU A 677 19.69 -18.13 -16.12
CA GLU A 677 19.04 -18.33 -14.81
C GLU A 677 19.26 -17.12 -13.89
N PHE A 678 20.49 -16.61 -13.83
CA PHE A 678 20.83 -15.40 -13.06
C PHE A 678 20.07 -14.16 -13.57
N GLN A 679 20.10 -13.92 -14.89
CA GLN A 679 19.40 -12.80 -15.53
C GLN A 679 17.91 -12.86 -15.26
N GLN A 680 17.29 -14.03 -15.42
CA GLN A 680 15.86 -14.22 -15.16
C GLN A 680 15.52 -13.98 -13.69
N TYR A 681 16.36 -14.43 -12.74
CA TYR A 681 16.11 -14.22 -11.31
C TYR A 681 16.15 -12.74 -10.91
N TYR A 682 17.05 -11.95 -11.50
CA TYR A 682 17.19 -10.51 -11.20
C TYR A 682 16.40 -9.61 -12.16
N GLY A 683 15.58 -10.16 -13.05
CA GLY A 683 14.76 -9.37 -13.98
C GLY A 683 15.54 -8.67 -15.10
N LEU A 684 16.72 -9.17 -15.46
CA LEU A 684 17.55 -8.66 -16.54
C LEU A 684 17.15 -9.29 -17.89
N THR A 685 17.53 -8.67 -19.01
CA THR A 685 17.37 -9.25 -20.35
C THR A 685 18.06 -10.62 -20.45
N VAL A 686 17.29 -11.65 -20.80
CA VAL A 686 17.72 -13.05 -20.77
C VAL A 686 18.43 -13.44 -22.07
N SER A 687 19.64 -12.94 -22.27
CA SER A 687 20.47 -13.24 -23.46
C SER A 687 21.38 -14.47 -23.24
N GLY A 688 21.76 -14.73 -21.98
CA GLY A 688 22.83 -15.68 -21.65
C GLY A 688 24.23 -15.17 -22.02
N VAL A 689 24.35 -13.86 -22.20
CA VAL A 689 25.61 -13.11 -22.32
C VAL A 689 25.74 -12.23 -21.11
N ALA A 690 26.85 -12.33 -20.37
CA ALA A 690 27.06 -11.48 -19.19
C ALA A 690 27.62 -10.12 -19.62
N ASN A 691 26.73 -9.26 -20.10
CA ASN A 691 27.05 -7.87 -20.43
C ASN A 691 27.33 -7.03 -19.17
N GLU A 692 27.69 -5.76 -19.35
CA GLU A 692 28.02 -4.84 -18.25
C GLU A 692 26.94 -4.79 -17.15
N LEU A 693 25.66 -4.66 -17.52
CA LEU A 693 24.56 -4.67 -16.56
C LEU A 693 24.46 -6.00 -15.79
N THR A 694 24.68 -7.12 -16.46
CA THR A 694 24.69 -8.44 -15.81
C THR A 694 25.86 -8.56 -14.83
N LEU A 695 27.04 -8.04 -15.19
CA LEU A 695 28.23 -8.07 -14.35
C LEU A 695 28.13 -7.10 -13.16
N ALA A 696 27.61 -5.89 -13.38
CA ALA A 696 27.34 -4.93 -12.32
C ALA A 696 26.33 -5.51 -11.33
N LYS A 697 25.25 -6.14 -11.82
CA LYS A 697 24.28 -6.80 -10.96
C LYS A 697 24.86 -8.02 -10.25
N LEU A 698 25.79 -8.73 -10.89
CA LEU A 698 26.53 -9.82 -10.27
C LEU A 698 27.40 -9.30 -9.12
N ASP A 699 28.12 -8.20 -9.30
CA ASP A 699 28.95 -7.59 -8.28
C ASP A 699 28.12 -7.03 -7.11
N GLU A 700 27.03 -6.33 -7.41
CA GLU A 700 26.04 -5.88 -6.41
C GLU A 700 25.46 -7.08 -5.65
N ALA A 701 25.04 -8.13 -6.36
CA ALA A 701 24.46 -9.31 -5.75
C ALA A 701 25.46 -10.07 -4.88
N LEU A 702 26.77 -9.99 -5.15
CA LEU A 702 27.82 -10.62 -4.34
C LEU A 702 28.14 -9.86 -3.06
N ASP A 703 27.85 -8.55 -3.02
CA ASP A 703 28.09 -7.73 -1.84
C ASP A 703 27.20 -8.21 -0.69
N GLY A 704 27.80 -8.44 0.47
CA GLY A 704 27.12 -8.90 1.69
C GLY A 704 26.47 -10.30 1.61
N VAL A 705 26.86 -11.14 0.65
CA VAL A 705 26.35 -12.52 0.55
C VAL A 705 27.02 -13.43 1.57
N PHE A 706 26.21 -14.17 2.32
CA PHE A 706 26.69 -15.18 3.25
C PHE A 706 26.10 -16.56 2.97
N ALA A 707 26.96 -17.56 2.86
CA ALA A 707 26.63 -18.96 2.64
C ALA A 707 27.42 -19.88 3.58
N ILE A 708 27.16 -21.19 3.50
CA ILE A 708 27.83 -22.17 4.36
C ILE A 708 29.35 -22.11 4.17
N GLY A 709 30.07 -21.84 5.26
CA GLY A 709 31.53 -21.75 5.28
C GLY A 709 32.06 -20.35 5.59
N ASP A 710 31.22 -19.32 5.39
CA ASP A 710 31.61 -17.93 5.63
C ASP A 710 31.72 -17.61 7.13
N ARG A 711 32.58 -16.63 7.45
CA ARG A 711 32.75 -16.08 8.79
C ARG A 711 32.83 -14.56 8.72
N ASP A 712 31.84 -13.89 9.32
CA ASP A 712 31.76 -12.44 9.34
C ASP A 712 30.96 -11.96 10.56
N ARG A 713 31.29 -10.77 11.10
CA ARG A 713 30.54 -10.19 12.21
C ARG A 713 29.09 -9.88 11.84
N ALA A 714 28.80 -9.55 10.58
CA ALA A 714 27.44 -9.31 10.10
C ALA A 714 26.54 -10.55 10.28
N VAL A 715 27.10 -11.77 10.25
CA VAL A 715 26.36 -13.01 10.51
C VAL A 715 25.77 -13.06 11.93
N ILE A 716 26.39 -12.37 12.89
CA ILE A 716 25.85 -12.23 14.26
C ILE A 716 24.55 -11.43 14.21
N THR A 717 24.57 -10.29 13.53
CA THR A 717 23.39 -9.41 13.35
C THR A 717 22.27 -10.15 12.61
N ILE A 718 22.59 -10.88 11.53
CA ILE A 718 21.62 -11.69 10.78
C ILE A 718 20.92 -12.70 11.70
N LYS A 719 21.68 -13.45 12.51
CA LYS A 719 21.11 -14.43 13.47
C LYS A 719 20.24 -13.77 14.54
N GLN A 720 20.65 -12.60 15.03
CA GLN A 720 19.87 -11.84 16.03
C GLN A 720 18.56 -11.34 15.43
N ASN A 721 18.59 -10.77 14.22
CA ASN A 721 17.42 -10.30 13.50
C ASN A 721 16.46 -11.45 13.17
N LEU A 722 16.96 -12.57 12.65
CA LEU A 722 16.17 -13.78 12.44
C LEU A 722 15.50 -14.22 13.74
N THR A 723 16.24 -14.31 14.85
CA THR A 723 15.69 -14.69 16.16
C THR A 723 14.62 -13.69 16.63
N LYS A 724 14.82 -12.39 16.41
CA LYS A 724 13.86 -11.34 16.76
C LYS A 724 12.56 -11.48 15.98
N LEU A 725 12.63 -11.88 14.71
CA LEU A 725 11.47 -12.22 13.89
C LEU A 725 10.90 -13.61 14.24
N GLY A 726 11.51 -14.32 15.18
CA GLY A 726 11.15 -15.64 15.67
C GLY A 726 11.82 -16.79 14.94
N PHE A 727 12.62 -16.56 13.90
CA PHE A 727 13.30 -17.57 13.08
C PHE A 727 14.57 -18.08 13.77
N GLY A 728 14.62 -19.39 13.98
CA GLY A 728 15.70 -20.02 14.76
C GLY A 728 15.65 -19.63 16.24
N ASN A 729 16.50 -20.28 17.02
CA ASN A 729 16.69 -19.96 18.44
C ASN A 729 18.19 -19.87 18.71
N PHE A 730 18.82 -18.86 18.11
CA PHE A 730 20.24 -18.65 18.29
C PHE A 730 20.51 -18.13 19.71
N PRO A 731 21.65 -18.49 20.33
CA PRO A 731 22.02 -17.95 21.63
C PRO A 731 22.19 -16.42 21.55
N ALA A 732 22.02 -15.72 22.67
CA ALA A 732 22.11 -14.25 22.74
C ALA A 732 23.42 -13.66 22.17
N SER A 733 24.51 -14.44 22.23
CA SER A 733 25.78 -14.13 21.57
C SER A 733 26.13 -15.24 20.57
N PRO A 734 25.57 -15.20 19.35
CA PRO A 734 25.84 -16.20 18.34
C PRO A 734 27.24 -16.04 17.75
N SER A 735 27.80 -17.11 17.16
CA SER A 735 29.07 -17.05 16.44
C SER A 735 28.95 -16.22 15.14
N ASP A 736 30.08 -15.76 14.63
CA ASP A 736 30.25 -15.13 13.31
C ASP A 736 30.20 -16.13 12.14
N ALA A 737 30.14 -17.43 12.42
CA ALA A 737 30.16 -18.47 11.38
C ALA A 737 28.78 -18.71 10.76
N TYR A 738 28.70 -18.69 9.43
CA TYR A 738 27.51 -19.11 8.68
C TYR A 738 27.59 -20.62 8.41
N GLY A 739 26.93 -21.41 9.26
CA GLY A 739 26.95 -22.88 9.21
C GLY A 739 25.64 -23.48 8.69
N THR A 740 25.55 -24.81 8.71
CA THR A 740 24.35 -25.55 8.29
C THR A 740 23.09 -25.16 9.06
N VAL A 741 23.21 -24.81 10.35
CA VAL A 741 22.10 -24.32 11.16
C VAL A 741 21.62 -22.95 10.70
N THR A 742 22.56 -22.01 10.44
CA THR A 742 22.21 -20.68 9.91
C THR A 742 21.50 -20.79 8.56
N ALA A 743 22.08 -21.58 7.65
CA ALA A 743 21.49 -21.85 6.34
C ALA A 743 20.09 -22.48 6.45
N GLY A 744 19.89 -23.42 7.39
CA GLY A 744 18.58 -24.00 7.66
C GLY A 744 17.54 -22.96 8.11
N VAL A 745 17.92 -22.05 9.01
CA VAL A 745 17.02 -20.99 9.47
C VAL A 745 16.73 -19.96 8.36
N VAL A 746 17.72 -19.65 7.52
CA VAL A 746 17.51 -18.78 6.35
C VAL A 746 16.58 -19.44 5.35
N LYS A 747 16.65 -20.77 5.14
CA LYS A 747 15.66 -21.50 4.33
C LYS A 747 14.25 -21.39 4.89
N ASP A 748 14.10 -21.50 6.22
CA ASP A 748 12.79 -21.33 6.86
C ASP A 748 12.24 -19.91 6.63
N PHE A 749 13.10 -18.90 6.73
CA PHE A 749 12.75 -17.50 6.43
C PHE A 749 12.35 -17.30 4.97
N GLN A 750 13.18 -17.77 4.04
CA GLN A 750 12.91 -17.69 2.60
C GLN A 750 11.59 -18.37 2.23
N ALA A 751 11.38 -19.59 2.70
CA ALA A 751 10.16 -20.35 2.42
C ALA A 751 8.90 -19.65 2.97
N TYR A 752 8.99 -19.01 4.14
CA TYR A 752 7.85 -18.31 4.73
C TYR A 752 7.46 -17.04 3.94
N TYR A 753 8.44 -16.32 3.39
CA TYR A 753 8.19 -15.10 2.60
C TYR A 753 8.09 -15.33 1.09
N GLY A 754 8.08 -16.59 0.63
CA GLY A 754 7.97 -16.92 -0.80
C GLY A 754 9.23 -16.58 -1.61
N LEU A 755 10.39 -16.51 -0.97
CA LEU A 755 11.69 -16.35 -1.64
C LEU A 755 12.24 -17.71 -2.09
N ASP A 756 13.21 -17.69 -3.00
CA ASP A 756 13.91 -18.91 -3.40
C ASP A 756 14.66 -19.55 -2.23
N VAL A 757 14.39 -20.82 -1.98
CA VAL A 757 14.82 -21.54 -0.76
C VAL A 757 16.24 -22.09 -0.92
N THR A 758 17.21 -21.19 -1.05
CA THR A 758 18.63 -21.52 -1.27
C THR A 758 19.37 -21.79 0.04
N GLY A 759 18.99 -21.11 1.12
CA GLY A 759 19.74 -21.04 2.38
C GLY A 759 21.00 -20.19 2.29
N ILE A 760 21.11 -19.38 1.23
CA ILE A 760 22.11 -18.33 1.05
C ILE A 760 21.46 -17.02 1.49
N TYR A 761 22.15 -16.21 2.28
CA TYR A 761 21.72 -14.85 2.60
C TYR A 761 22.13 -13.92 1.47
N ASP A 762 21.34 -13.91 0.40
CA ASP A 762 21.52 -13.09 -0.79
C ASP A 762 20.85 -11.70 -0.65
N LEU A 763 20.98 -10.85 -1.67
CA LEU A 763 20.43 -9.49 -1.68
C LEU A 763 18.91 -9.47 -1.39
N LYS A 764 18.12 -10.28 -2.09
CA LYS A 764 16.66 -10.35 -1.86
C LYS A 764 16.31 -10.80 -0.44
N THR A 765 17.05 -11.77 0.10
CA THR A 765 16.87 -12.22 1.49
C THR A 765 17.20 -11.12 2.49
N ARG A 766 18.25 -10.32 2.23
CA ARG A 766 18.65 -9.19 3.06
C ARG A 766 17.59 -8.09 3.05
N GLU A 767 17.20 -7.61 1.87
CA GLU A 767 16.18 -6.59 1.70
C GLU A 767 14.88 -6.98 2.42
N LYS A 768 14.47 -8.25 2.27
CA LYS A 768 13.29 -8.74 2.97
C LYS A 768 13.49 -8.79 4.48
N LEU A 769 14.66 -9.22 4.97
CA LEU A 769 14.94 -9.24 6.41
C LEU A 769 14.90 -7.83 6.99
N ASP A 770 15.55 -6.88 6.33
CA ASP A 770 15.64 -5.49 6.79
C ASP A 770 14.28 -4.81 6.78
N GLN A 771 13.49 -4.96 5.70
CA GLN A 771 12.10 -4.48 5.61
C GLN A 771 11.25 -4.93 6.81
N ILE A 772 11.31 -6.21 7.18
CA ILE A 772 10.50 -6.74 8.27
C ILE A 772 11.06 -6.34 9.64
N VAL A 773 12.39 -6.25 9.76
CA VAL A 773 13.05 -5.80 11.00
C VAL A 773 12.81 -4.33 11.27
N THR A 774 12.49 -3.49 10.29
CA THR A 774 12.19 -2.06 10.49
C THR A 774 10.69 -1.75 10.53
N SER A 775 9.82 -2.71 10.21
CA SER A 775 8.36 -2.50 10.16
C SER A 775 7.75 -1.88 11.45
N PRO A 776 6.82 -0.91 11.32
CA PRO A 776 6.14 -0.26 12.45
C PRO A 776 5.04 -1.12 13.09
N LEU A 777 4.70 -2.28 12.51
CA LEU A 777 3.59 -3.11 12.97
C LEU A 777 4.05 -4.23 13.92
N ARG A 778 4.77 -3.82 14.97
CA ARG A 778 5.33 -4.70 16.00
C ARG A 778 5.42 -4.00 17.36
N ASP A 779 5.70 -4.78 18.40
CA ASP A 779 5.84 -4.27 19.76
C ASP A 779 6.91 -3.17 19.89
N GLY A 780 6.59 -2.13 20.65
CA GLY A 780 7.42 -0.92 20.83
C GLY A 780 7.27 0.17 19.77
N GLN A 781 6.46 -0.03 18.72
CA GLN A 781 6.20 0.96 17.66
C GLN A 781 4.82 1.62 17.83
N SER A 782 4.66 2.81 17.23
CA SER A 782 3.41 3.58 17.21
C SER A 782 3.25 4.23 15.84
N SER A 783 2.13 4.01 15.18
CA SER A 783 1.80 4.62 13.87
C SER A 783 0.28 4.56 13.64
N ASN A 784 -0.23 5.30 12.65
CA ASN A 784 -1.64 5.21 12.24
C ASN A 784 -1.99 3.80 11.74
N GLN A 785 -1.05 3.12 11.09
CA GLN A 785 -1.23 1.72 10.65
C GLN A 785 -1.51 0.75 11.82
N VAL A 786 -0.98 1.03 13.03
CA VAL A 786 -1.29 0.22 14.22
C VAL A 786 -2.77 0.39 14.63
N VAL A 787 -3.37 1.55 14.41
CA VAL A 787 -4.79 1.78 14.67
C VAL A 787 -5.63 0.99 13.68
N ASN A 788 -5.34 1.09 12.38
CA ASN A 788 -6.04 0.34 11.33
C ASN A 788 -5.97 -1.17 11.58
N LEU A 789 -4.78 -1.69 11.90
CA LEU A 789 -4.60 -3.09 12.29
C LEU A 789 -5.52 -3.51 13.45
N LYS A 790 -5.67 -2.67 14.48
CA LYS A 790 -6.54 -2.97 15.63
C LYS A 790 -8.01 -2.96 15.25
N GLU A 791 -8.42 -2.03 14.41
CA GLU A 791 -9.80 -1.96 13.91
C GLU A 791 -10.13 -3.19 13.06
N ASP A 792 -9.22 -3.58 12.18
CA ASP A 792 -9.39 -4.74 11.31
C ASP A 792 -9.40 -6.05 12.09
N LEU A 793 -8.48 -6.22 13.03
CA LEU A 793 -8.54 -7.34 13.98
C LEU A 793 -9.85 -7.34 14.77
N THR A 794 -10.37 -6.17 15.15
CA THR A 794 -11.67 -6.05 15.84
C THR A 794 -12.82 -6.50 14.94
N LYS A 795 -12.84 -6.09 13.66
CA LYS A 795 -13.83 -6.55 12.65
C LYS A 795 -13.76 -8.07 12.47
N LEU A 796 -12.57 -8.65 12.55
CA LEU A 796 -12.33 -10.10 12.47
C LEU A 796 -12.60 -10.84 13.80
N GLY A 797 -13.07 -10.16 14.84
CA GLY A 797 -13.46 -10.77 16.11
C GLY A 797 -12.34 -10.89 17.15
N PHE A 798 -11.17 -10.30 16.90
CA PHE A 798 -10.02 -10.18 17.82
C PHE A 798 -10.06 -8.82 18.53
N THR A 799 -11.06 -8.65 19.39
CA THR A 799 -11.42 -7.35 19.98
C THR A 799 -10.43 -6.86 21.05
N PHE A 800 -10.33 -5.53 21.17
CA PHE A 800 -9.54 -4.80 22.19
C PHE A 800 -10.44 -4.18 23.28
N PRO A 801 -9.91 -3.86 24.47
CA PRO A 801 -10.59 -2.99 25.44
C PRO A 801 -10.90 -1.61 24.83
N ALA A 802 -11.97 -0.94 25.27
CA ALA A 802 -12.40 0.37 24.74
C ALA A 802 -11.27 1.42 24.80
N ASN A 803 -11.10 2.21 23.72
CA ASN A 803 -10.01 3.16 23.41
C ASN A 803 -8.66 2.51 23.04
N PRO A 804 -8.48 2.04 21.79
CA PRO A 804 -7.18 1.59 21.31
C PRO A 804 -6.21 2.78 21.22
N SER A 805 -5.11 2.74 21.97
CA SER A 805 -4.00 3.69 21.81
C SER A 805 -3.34 3.55 20.44
N ARG A 806 -2.51 4.52 20.00
CA ARG A 806 -1.68 4.37 18.78
C ARG A 806 -0.51 3.37 18.93
N ASN A 807 -0.21 2.96 20.16
CA ASN A 807 0.92 2.08 20.46
C ASN A 807 0.59 0.61 20.20
N TYR A 808 1.49 -0.14 19.58
CA TYR A 808 1.31 -1.58 19.38
C TYR A 808 1.26 -2.30 20.75
N GLY A 809 2.35 -2.27 21.51
CA GLY A 809 2.37 -2.80 22.88
C GLY A 809 2.03 -4.30 23.00
N SER A 810 2.05 -4.79 24.24
CA SER A 810 1.85 -6.22 24.55
C SER A 810 0.44 -6.73 24.25
N VAL A 811 -0.59 -5.87 24.33
CA VAL A 811 -1.98 -6.27 24.05
C VAL A 811 -2.19 -6.52 22.55
N THR A 812 -1.68 -5.63 21.68
CA THR A 812 -1.77 -5.81 20.22
C THR A 812 -0.93 -6.97 19.77
N LYS A 813 0.28 -7.12 20.33
CA LYS A 813 1.10 -8.30 20.12
C LYS A 813 0.32 -9.57 20.41
N GLY A 814 -0.30 -9.66 21.59
CA GLY A 814 -1.11 -10.83 21.96
C GLY A 814 -2.29 -11.07 21.02
N LYS A 815 -2.94 -10.01 20.51
CA LYS A 815 -4.05 -10.14 19.54
C LYS A 815 -3.60 -10.59 18.16
N VAL A 816 -2.42 -10.14 17.72
CA VAL A 816 -1.80 -10.62 16.49
C VAL A 816 -1.34 -12.06 16.65
N GLU A 817 -0.79 -12.45 17.80
CA GLU A 817 -0.47 -13.84 18.10
C GLU A 817 -1.73 -14.74 18.10
N ASP A 818 -2.82 -14.29 18.71
CA ASP A 818 -4.13 -14.98 18.69
C ASP A 818 -4.61 -15.18 17.23
N PHE A 819 -4.52 -14.13 16.41
CA PHE A 819 -4.91 -14.16 14.99
C PHE A 819 -4.04 -15.13 14.19
N GLN A 820 -2.71 -14.99 14.31
CA GLN A 820 -1.75 -15.85 13.64
C GLN A 820 -1.98 -17.32 14.02
N GLN A 821 -2.18 -17.60 15.31
CA GLN A 821 -2.47 -18.94 15.79
C GLN A 821 -3.78 -19.49 15.21
N HIS A 822 -4.83 -18.67 15.13
CA HIS A 822 -6.12 -19.09 14.61
C HIS A 822 -6.06 -19.52 13.15
N TYR A 823 -5.35 -18.77 12.32
CA TYR A 823 -5.23 -19.03 10.88
C TYR A 823 -4.03 -19.90 10.48
N GLY A 824 -3.30 -20.45 11.45
CA GLY A 824 -2.14 -21.32 11.19
C GLY A 824 -0.94 -20.59 10.60
N LEU A 825 -0.85 -19.28 10.82
CA LEU A 825 0.30 -18.45 10.47
C LEU A 825 1.39 -18.61 11.52
N ARG A 826 2.55 -18.02 11.22
CA ARG A 826 3.69 -18.04 12.13
C ARG A 826 3.44 -17.11 13.32
N VAL A 827 3.38 -17.68 14.52
CA VAL A 827 3.07 -16.94 15.76
C VAL A 827 4.31 -16.22 16.27
N ASN A 828 4.45 -14.94 15.93
CA ASN A 828 5.54 -14.07 16.38
C ASN A 828 5.04 -12.70 16.90
N GLY A 829 3.74 -12.42 16.76
CA GLY A 829 3.15 -11.15 17.20
C GLY A 829 3.66 -9.94 16.43
N ILE A 830 4.08 -10.15 15.17
CA ILE A 830 4.45 -9.11 14.21
C ILE A 830 3.40 -9.19 13.10
N ALA A 831 2.71 -8.08 12.80
CA ALA A 831 1.80 -8.06 11.65
C ALA A 831 2.61 -7.81 10.37
N ASP A 832 3.35 -8.83 9.96
CA ASP A 832 4.14 -8.86 8.73
C ASP A 832 3.22 -8.90 7.48
N PRO A 833 3.76 -8.72 6.26
CA PRO A 833 2.96 -8.73 5.04
C PRO A 833 2.12 -10.00 4.84
N VAL A 834 2.58 -11.16 5.32
CA VAL A 834 1.81 -12.42 5.25
C VAL A 834 0.60 -12.35 6.18
N THR A 835 0.78 -11.81 7.38
CA THR A 835 -0.30 -11.60 8.36
C THR A 835 -1.31 -10.57 7.85
N LEU A 836 -0.84 -9.44 7.32
CA LEU A 836 -1.69 -8.37 6.77
C LEU A 836 -2.47 -8.84 5.54
N ALA A 837 -1.82 -9.50 4.59
CA ALA A 837 -2.50 -10.06 3.42
C ALA A 837 -3.61 -11.03 3.83
N LYS A 838 -3.41 -11.81 4.91
CA LYS A 838 -4.47 -12.68 5.43
C LYS A 838 -5.62 -11.90 6.08
N ILE A 839 -5.35 -10.81 6.78
CA ILE A 839 -6.37 -9.91 7.33
C ILE A 839 -7.21 -9.33 6.17
N ASP A 840 -6.55 -8.80 5.13
CA ASP A 840 -7.20 -8.20 3.97
C ASP A 840 -8.05 -9.22 3.20
N GLU A 841 -7.52 -10.43 2.96
CA GLU A 841 -8.25 -11.53 2.33
C GLU A 841 -9.58 -11.81 3.07
N LEU A 842 -9.56 -11.81 4.40
CA LEU A 842 -10.74 -12.11 5.22
C LEU A 842 -11.75 -10.96 5.20
N LEU A 843 -11.28 -9.71 5.21
CA LEU A 843 -12.13 -8.52 5.13
C LEU A 843 -12.81 -8.38 3.75
N ARG A 844 -12.14 -8.81 2.67
CA ARG A 844 -12.67 -8.86 1.30
C ARG A 844 -13.57 -10.06 1.02
N SER A 845 -13.82 -10.93 1.99
CA SER A 845 -14.65 -12.14 1.82
C SER A 845 -16.07 -11.84 1.28
N SER A 846 -16.51 -12.61 0.28
CA SER A 846 -17.87 -12.56 -0.27
C SER A 846 -18.95 -13.15 0.65
N TYR A 847 -18.56 -13.72 1.80
CA TYR A 847 -19.45 -14.27 2.82
C TYR A 847 -19.57 -13.33 4.04
N ARG A 848 -19.85 -12.05 3.78
CA ARG A 848 -20.03 -10.98 4.78
C ARG A 848 -21.26 -10.13 4.45
N THR A 849 -21.71 -9.32 5.41
CA THR A 849 -22.86 -8.43 5.22
C THR A 849 -22.69 -7.49 4.02
N GLY A 850 -23.74 -7.36 3.20
CA GLY A 850 -23.75 -6.49 2.01
C GLY A 850 -23.43 -7.23 0.71
N GLN A 851 -22.87 -8.44 0.78
CA GLN A 851 -22.44 -9.20 -0.39
C GLN A 851 -23.52 -10.19 -0.89
N ASN A 852 -23.50 -10.48 -2.19
CA ASN A 852 -24.34 -11.48 -2.85
C ASN A 852 -23.48 -12.64 -3.36
N HIS A 853 -23.75 -13.86 -2.90
CA HIS A 853 -23.00 -15.03 -3.37
C HIS A 853 -23.88 -16.28 -3.43
N SER A 854 -23.75 -17.07 -4.49
CA SER A 854 -24.60 -18.24 -4.74
C SER A 854 -24.54 -19.28 -3.60
N GLY A 855 -23.36 -19.43 -2.99
CA GLY A 855 -23.14 -20.31 -1.84
C GLY A 855 -23.75 -19.85 -0.52
N VAL A 856 -24.32 -18.64 -0.43
CA VAL A 856 -24.99 -18.15 0.80
C VAL A 856 -26.29 -18.91 1.07
N VAL A 857 -26.99 -19.33 0.02
CA VAL A 857 -28.18 -20.17 0.16
C VAL A 857 -27.82 -21.48 0.85
N GLU A 858 -26.73 -22.12 0.43
CA GLU A 858 -26.24 -23.35 1.03
C GLU A 858 -25.79 -23.12 2.49
N LEU A 859 -25.04 -22.05 2.77
CA LEU A 859 -24.65 -21.67 4.13
C LEU A 859 -25.87 -21.52 5.05
N LYS A 860 -26.93 -20.84 4.59
CA LYS A 860 -28.18 -20.67 5.35
C LYS A 860 -28.87 -22.01 5.60
N ASN A 861 -28.92 -22.90 4.61
CA ASN A 861 -29.48 -24.24 4.75
C ASN A 861 -28.69 -25.09 5.77
N GLN A 862 -27.37 -24.99 5.74
CA GLN A 862 -26.46 -25.66 6.66
C GLN A 862 -26.66 -25.18 8.10
N LEU A 863 -26.66 -23.87 8.32
CA LEU A 863 -26.93 -23.26 9.63
C LEU A 863 -28.35 -23.58 10.14
N THR A 864 -29.36 -23.59 9.26
CA THR A 864 -30.72 -24.03 9.60
C THR A 864 -30.73 -25.47 10.11
N SER A 865 -29.99 -26.36 9.44
CA SER A 865 -29.85 -27.77 9.84
C SER A 865 -29.17 -27.93 11.20
N LEU A 866 -28.29 -26.99 11.56
CA LEU A 866 -27.65 -26.91 12.87
C LEU A 866 -28.50 -26.22 13.95
N GLY A 867 -29.70 -25.75 13.61
CA GLY A 867 -30.65 -25.14 14.55
C GLY A 867 -30.72 -23.61 14.51
N PHE A 868 -29.95 -22.95 13.64
CA PHE A 868 -29.94 -21.50 13.47
C PHE A 868 -30.95 -21.08 12.38
N GLN A 869 -32.19 -20.77 12.78
CA GLN A 869 -33.33 -20.57 11.87
C GLN A 869 -33.35 -19.19 11.19
N PHE A 870 -33.88 -19.14 9.95
CA PHE A 870 -34.05 -17.92 9.16
C PHE A 870 -35.54 -17.65 8.91
N PRO A 871 -36.02 -16.40 9.06
CA PRO A 871 -37.45 -16.08 8.96
C PRO A 871 -38.06 -16.12 7.55
N ASN A 872 -37.25 -16.12 6.47
CA ASN A 872 -37.70 -16.13 5.06
C ASN A 872 -36.86 -17.10 4.21
N ASN A 873 -37.40 -17.53 3.05
CA ASN A 873 -36.72 -18.42 2.09
C ASN A 873 -35.31 -17.90 1.76
N PRO A 874 -34.24 -18.73 1.80
CA PRO A 874 -32.88 -18.22 1.71
C PRO A 874 -32.57 -17.66 0.32
N SER A 875 -32.41 -16.33 0.24
CA SER A 875 -31.81 -15.63 -0.90
C SER A 875 -30.28 -15.82 -0.91
N SER A 876 -29.63 -15.46 -2.02
CA SER A 876 -28.16 -15.37 -2.14
C SER A 876 -27.54 -14.17 -1.39
N ALA A 877 -28.36 -13.25 -0.87
CA ALA A 877 -27.90 -12.07 -0.15
C ALA A 877 -27.44 -12.40 1.27
N TYR A 878 -26.24 -11.95 1.64
CA TYR A 878 -25.73 -12.04 3.00
C TYR A 878 -26.08 -10.75 3.75
N GLY A 879 -27.24 -10.72 4.41
CA GLY A 879 -27.69 -9.56 5.19
C GLY A 879 -27.45 -9.70 6.70
N SER A 880 -27.84 -8.69 7.48
CA SER A 880 -27.70 -8.62 8.94
C SER A 880 -28.26 -9.83 9.70
N VAL A 881 -29.35 -10.43 9.22
CA VAL A 881 -29.90 -11.67 9.79
C VAL A 881 -28.93 -12.84 9.62
N THR A 882 -28.26 -12.93 8.46
CA THR A 882 -27.29 -13.99 8.16
C THR A 882 -26.05 -13.84 9.01
N GLU A 883 -25.51 -12.63 9.07
CA GLU A 883 -24.43 -12.27 9.96
C GLU A 883 -24.75 -12.60 11.42
N GLY A 884 -25.96 -12.26 11.90
CA GLY A 884 -26.42 -12.60 13.24
C GLY A 884 -26.38 -14.11 13.52
N ARG A 885 -26.84 -14.94 12.56
CA ARG A 885 -26.78 -16.41 12.69
C ARG A 885 -25.36 -16.96 12.64
N VAL A 886 -24.48 -16.35 11.83
CA VAL A 886 -23.07 -16.75 11.78
C VAL A 886 -22.36 -16.37 13.08
N LYS A 887 -22.61 -15.19 13.64
CA LYS A 887 -22.11 -14.78 14.97
C LYS A 887 -22.60 -15.72 16.06
N GLU A 888 -23.87 -16.12 16.04
CA GLU A 888 -24.41 -17.12 16.99
C GLU A 888 -23.71 -18.47 16.85
N PHE A 889 -23.48 -18.94 15.62
CA PHE A 889 -22.76 -20.17 15.37
C PHE A 889 -21.30 -20.09 15.84
N GLN A 890 -20.56 -19.04 15.47
CA GLN A 890 -19.18 -18.81 15.87
C GLN A 890 -19.04 -18.82 17.40
N ARG A 891 -19.91 -18.09 18.12
CA ARG A 891 -19.97 -18.14 19.59
C ARG A 891 -20.20 -19.55 20.11
N SER A 892 -21.11 -20.31 19.51
CA SER A 892 -21.42 -21.67 19.95
C SER A 892 -20.25 -22.65 19.78
N GLN A 893 -19.33 -22.36 18.85
CA GLN A 893 -18.16 -23.18 18.56
C GLN A 893 -16.86 -22.60 19.13
N ASN A 894 -16.92 -21.54 19.93
CA ASN A 894 -15.75 -20.79 20.44
C ASN A 894 -14.80 -20.31 19.33
N LEU A 895 -15.35 -19.87 18.20
CA LEU A 895 -14.62 -19.20 17.12
C LEU A 895 -14.60 -17.67 17.34
N PRO A 896 -13.65 -16.93 16.75
CA PRO A 896 -13.71 -15.48 16.65
C PRO A 896 -15.06 -15.02 16.08
N VAL A 897 -15.67 -14.02 16.70
CA VAL A 897 -17.06 -13.63 16.42
C VAL A 897 -17.09 -12.43 15.48
N SER A 898 -16.73 -12.67 14.22
CA SER A 898 -16.72 -11.64 13.16
C SER A 898 -18.09 -11.49 12.48
N GLY A 899 -18.87 -12.58 12.39
CA GLY A 899 -20.05 -12.66 11.52
C GLY A 899 -19.73 -12.90 10.04
N ILE A 900 -18.45 -12.98 9.68
CA ILE A 900 -17.96 -13.39 8.37
C ILE A 900 -17.91 -14.92 8.36
N ALA A 901 -18.55 -15.57 7.39
CA ALA A 901 -18.44 -17.02 7.23
C ALA A 901 -17.19 -17.39 6.43
N ASP A 902 -16.03 -17.11 7.03
CA ASP A 902 -14.71 -17.44 6.48
C ASP A 902 -14.51 -18.96 6.29
N GLU A 903 -13.35 -19.34 5.75
CA GLU A 903 -13.05 -20.75 5.49
C GLU A 903 -13.14 -21.60 6.77
N ILE A 904 -12.54 -21.17 7.88
CA ILE A 904 -12.55 -21.90 9.15
C ILE A 904 -13.99 -22.05 9.66
N THR A 905 -14.80 -20.99 9.60
CA THR A 905 -16.21 -21.02 9.99
C THR A 905 -16.99 -22.01 9.13
N ARG A 906 -16.85 -21.97 7.80
CA ARG A 906 -17.56 -22.89 6.87
C ARG A 906 -17.09 -24.33 7.02
N GLN A 907 -15.78 -24.57 7.17
CA GLN A 907 -15.24 -25.89 7.47
C GLN A 907 -15.75 -26.40 8.82
N THR A 908 -15.87 -25.54 9.83
CA THR A 908 -16.44 -25.90 11.14
C THR A 908 -17.93 -26.21 11.01
N ILE A 909 -18.72 -25.44 10.27
CA ILE A 909 -20.13 -25.75 9.95
C ILE A 909 -20.21 -27.14 9.29
N GLN A 910 -19.38 -27.39 8.29
CA GLN A 910 -19.33 -28.67 7.59
C GLN A 910 -18.89 -29.82 8.50
N SER A 911 -17.92 -29.58 9.39
CA SER A 911 -17.44 -30.53 10.40
C SER A 911 -18.52 -30.86 11.42
N VAL A 912 -19.24 -29.85 11.94
CA VAL A 912 -20.36 -30.02 12.87
C VAL A 912 -21.52 -30.78 12.19
N LEU A 913 -21.83 -30.45 10.93
CA LEU A 913 -22.79 -31.23 10.11
C LEU A 913 -22.33 -32.68 9.91
N SER A 914 -21.04 -32.90 9.69
CA SER A 914 -20.46 -34.23 9.49
C SER A 914 -20.35 -35.05 10.78
N THR A 915 -20.26 -34.40 11.95
CA THR A 915 -20.27 -35.05 13.26
C THR A 915 -21.70 -35.31 13.74
N GLN A 916 -22.69 -34.56 13.24
CA GLN A 916 -24.12 -34.91 13.28
C GLN A 916 -24.51 -36.12 12.39
N ARG A 917 -23.53 -36.85 11.80
CA ARG A 917 -23.70 -38.04 10.92
C ARG A 917 -24.49 -39.23 11.53
N LYS A 918 -24.83 -39.22 12.81
CA LYS A 918 -25.65 -40.26 13.45
C LYS A 918 -26.80 -39.57 14.17
N ILE A 919 -27.90 -39.31 13.46
CA ILE A 919 -29.10 -38.77 14.12
C ILE A 919 -29.50 -39.73 15.25
N VAL A 920 -29.40 -41.04 15.00
CA VAL A 920 -29.67 -42.07 16.00
C VAL A 920 -28.35 -42.62 16.55
N ASN A 921 -28.10 -42.36 17.84
CA ASN A 921 -27.14 -43.14 18.62
C ASN A 921 -27.84 -44.37 19.20
N GLY A 922 -27.59 -45.55 18.63
CA GLY A 922 -28.21 -46.78 19.11
C GLY A 922 -27.56 -47.37 20.38
N ASN A 923 -26.37 -46.92 20.78
CA ASN A 923 -25.63 -47.45 21.93
C ASN A 923 -25.86 -46.65 23.24
N GLU A 924 -27.10 -46.25 23.50
CA GLU A 924 -27.48 -45.52 24.70
C GLU A 924 -28.90 -45.90 25.15
N THR A 925 -29.28 -45.47 26.36
CA THR A 925 -30.66 -45.57 26.81
C THR A 925 -31.52 -44.63 25.97
N TYR A 926 -32.29 -45.20 25.06
CA TYR A 926 -33.04 -44.45 24.07
C TYR A 926 -34.47 -44.19 24.56
N SER A 927 -34.73 -42.94 24.99
CA SER A 927 -36.03 -42.54 25.54
C SER A 927 -37.06 -42.21 24.46
N PHE A 928 -38.35 -42.16 24.82
CA PHE A 928 -39.41 -41.73 23.90
C PHE A 928 -39.15 -40.32 23.37
N SER A 929 -38.78 -39.40 24.27
CA SER A 929 -38.47 -38.01 23.89
C SER A 929 -37.27 -37.89 22.94
N GLN A 930 -36.27 -38.77 23.07
CA GLN A 930 -35.12 -38.80 22.17
C GLN A 930 -35.52 -39.34 20.80
N MET A 931 -36.30 -40.43 20.78
CA MET A 931 -36.87 -40.98 19.56
C MET A 931 -37.67 -39.94 18.78
N GLU A 932 -38.54 -39.17 19.44
CA GLU A 932 -39.33 -38.13 18.75
C GLU A 932 -38.45 -37.04 18.13
N ARG A 933 -37.42 -36.57 18.85
CA ARG A 933 -36.47 -35.60 18.30
C ARG A 933 -35.75 -36.15 17.08
N ASP A 934 -35.30 -37.39 17.14
CA ASP A 934 -34.56 -38.02 16.05
C ASP A 934 -35.47 -38.30 14.85
N ILE A 935 -36.74 -38.67 15.07
CA ILE A 935 -37.75 -38.80 14.00
C ILE A 935 -37.91 -37.46 13.26
N GLN A 936 -38.03 -36.34 13.99
CA GLN A 936 -38.17 -35.03 13.34
C GLN A 936 -36.92 -34.63 12.57
N ARG A 937 -35.73 -34.89 13.12
CA ARG A 937 -34.44 -34.67 12.43
C ARG A 937 -34.32 -35.52 11.17
N LEU A 938 -34.66 -36.80 11.24
CA LEU A 938 -34.64 -37.71 10.09
C LEU A 938 -35.61 -37.27 8.99
N LYS A 939 -36.82 -36.85 9.37
CA LYS A 939 -37.81 -36.31 8.42
C LYS A 939 -37.32 -35.03 7.75
N ALA A 940 -36.73 -34.12 8.51
CA ALA A 940 -36.21 -32.85 8.00
C ALA A 940 -34.98 -33.06 7.10
N MET A 941 -34.07 -33.97 7.46
CA MET A 941 -32.84 -34.23 6.73
C MET A 941 -33.08 -35.01 5.43
N TYR A 942 -34.11 -35.85 5.36
CA TYR A 942 -34.38 -36.72 4.21
C TYR A 942 -35.79 -36.53 3.63
N PRO A 943 -36.14 -35.31 3.16
CA PRO A 943 -37.46 -35.01 2.64
C PRO A 943 -37.78 -35.87 1.40
N GLY A 944 -39.01 -36.38 1.33
CA GLY A 944 -39.46 -37.27 0.25
C GLY A 944 -38.85 -38.69 0.27
N LEU A 945 -38.00 -39.00 1.26
CA LEU A 945 -37.52 -40.35 1.54
C LEU A 945 -38.05 -40.90 2.86
N VAL A 946 -38.14 -40.04 3.89
CA VAL A 946 -38.69 -40.34 5.22
C VAL A 946 -40.04 -39.63 5.39
N GLU A 947 -41.08 -40.40 5.72
CA GLU A 947 -42.41 -39.88 6.04
C GLU A 947 -42.86 -40.39 7.41
N THR A 948 -43.58 -39.56 8.17
CA THR A 948 -44.02 -39.91 9.54
C THR A 948 -45.52 -39.79 9.66
N LYS A 949 -46.12 -40.67 10.47
CA LYS A 949 -47.55 -40.68 10.78
C LYS A 949 -47.78 -41.13 12.22
N VAL A 950 -48.63 -40.41 12.95
CA VAL A 950 -49.17 -40.90 14.23
C VAL A 950 -50.31 -41.88 13.94
N ILE A 951 -50.19 -43.11 14.43
CA ILE A 951 -51.15 -44.20 14.17
C ILE A 951 -52.11 -44.46 15.34
N GLY A 952 -51.85 -43.84 16.48
CA GLY A 952 -52.66 -43.92 17.69
C GLY A 952 -51.92 -43.28 18.87
N GLN A 953 -52.51 -43.37 20.05
CA GLN A 953 -51.91 -42.88 21.29
C GLN A 953 -51.91 -43.98 22.35
N SER A 954 -50.93 -43.92 23.24
CA SER A 954 -50.84 -44.76 24.42
C SER A 954 -51.86 -44.35 25.49
N LEU A 955 -51.89 -45.08 26.59
CA LEU A 955 -52.77 -44.81 27.71
C LEU A 955 -52.54 -43.47 28.40
N ASP A 956 -51.29 -43.01 28.41
CA ASP A 956 -50.88 -41.74 28.98
C ASP A 956 -50.79 -40.63 27.91
N GLY A 957 -51.34 -40.87 26.71
CA GLY A 957 -51.47 -39.88 25.65
C GLY A 957 -50.23 -39.66 24.78
N ARG A 958 -49.23 -40.56 24.83
CA ARG A 958 -48.05 -40.48 23.95
C ARG A 958 -48.38 -40.99 22.56
N ASP A 959 -47.90 -40.28 21.55
CA ASP A 959 -48.10 -40.68 20.16
C ASP A 959 -47.36 -41.97 19.82
N ILE A 960 -48.02 -42.84 19.06
CA ILE A 960 -47.41 -44.03 18.48
C ILE A 960 -47.05 -43.70 17.03
N HIS A 961 -45.74 -43.55 16.79
CA HIS A 961 -45.21 -43.10 15.51
C HIS A 961 -44.95 -44.28 14.56
N ALA A 962 -45.49 -44.17 13.35
CA ALA A 962 -45.11 -44.99 12.19
C ALA A 962 -44.25 -44.14 11.24
N ILE A 963 -43.06 -44.65 10.89
CA ILE A 963 -42.11 -43.98 10.01
C ILE A 963 -41.88 -44.81 8.76
N ARG A 964 -42.22 -44.26 7.59
CA ARG A 964 -41.93 -44.85 6.29
C ARG A 964 -40.53 -44.42 5.84
N LEU A 965 -39.76 -45.38 5.35
CA LEU A 965 -38.50 -45.15 4.67
C LEU A 965 -38.52 -45.79 3.28
N GLY A 966 -38.28 -45.00 2.25
CA GLY A 966 -38.20 -45.46 0.86
C GLY A 966 -39.38 -45.02 -0.01
N LYS A 967 -39.20 -45.11 -1.33
CA LYS A 967 -40.13 -44.61 -2.36
C LYS A 967 -40.94 -45.71 -3.05
N GLY A 968 -40.61 -46.98 -2.78
CA GLY A 968 -41.25 -48.12 -3.42
C GLY A 968 -42.72 -48.32 -3.09
N SER A 969 -43.42 -49.02 -3.98
CA SER A 969 -44.83 -49.39 -3.80
C SER A 969 -45.03 -50.70 -3.05
N THR A 970 -44.02 -51.58 -3.02
CA THR A 970 -44.03 -52.77 -2.14
C THR A 970 -43.77 -52.31 -0.72
N GLU A 971 -44.53 -52.78 0.26
CA GLU A 971 -44.37 -52.34 1.66
C GLU A 971 -44.03 -53.52 2.58
N VAL A 972 -43.10 -53.32 3.51
CA VAL A 972 -42.81 -54.25 4.61
C VAL A 972 -42.96 -53.54 5.94
N PHE A 973 -43.29 -54.28 7.00
CA PHE A 973 -43.57 -53.71 8.31
C PHE A 973 -42.61 -54.23 9.38
N ILE A 974 -41.99 -53.33 10.12
CA ILE A 974 -41.08 -53.63 11.24
C ILE A 974 -41.57 -52.87 12.45
N ASN A 975 -41.69 -53.53 13.59
CA ASN A 975 -42.07 -52.89 14.84
C ASN A 975 -41.23 -53.41 16.02
N GLY A 976 -41.26 -52.69 17.13
CA GLY A 976 -40.50 -53.04 18.33
C GLY A 976 -41.13 -52.51 19.61
N SER A 977 -40.58 -52.96 20.73
CA SER A 977 -40.98 -52.57 22.09
C SER A 977 -42.49 -52.69 22.35
N HIS A 978 -43.10 -53.79 21.89
CA HIS A 978 -44.40 -54.23 22.42
C HIS A 978 -44.29 -54.49 23.93
N HIS A 979 -43.16 -55.05 24.35
CA HIS A 979 -42.83 -55.22 25.76
C HIS A 979 -41.92 -54.10 26.26
N ALA A 980 -42.22 -53.60 27.45
CA ALA A 980 -41.61 -52.40 28.02
C ALA A 980 -40.10 -52.52 28.29
N TYR A 981 -39.63 -53.62 28.89
CA TYR A 981 -38.20 -53.79 29.15
C TYR A 981 -37.39 -54.16 27.90
N GLU A 982 -38.02 -54.51 26.78
CA GLU A 982 -37.35 -54.97 25.56
C GLU A 982 -36.97 -53.80 24.63
N HIS A 983 -36.74 -52.61 25.21
CA HIS A 983 -36.65 -51.35 24.46
C HIS A 983 -35.40 -51.17 23.60
N MET A 984 -34.36 -52.00 23.74
CA MET A 984 -33.25 -52.03 22.78
C MET A 984 -33.72 -52.34 21.35
N THR A 985 -34.90 -52.95 21.18
CA THR A 985 -35.54 -53.14 19.87
C THR A 985 -35.94 -51.80 19.22
N THR A 986 -36.29 -50.77 20.01
CA THR A 986 -36.46 -49.39 19.49
C THR A 986 -35.13 -48.89 18.92
N ASN A 987 -34.03 -49.05 19.65
CA ASN A 987 -32.70 -48.62 19.20
C ASN A 987 -32.33 -49.26 17.86
N VAL A 988 -32.54 -50.58 17.73
CA VAL A 988 -32.28 -51.32 16.50
C VAL A 988 -33.11 -50.78 15.34
N ASN A 989 -34.42 -50.61 15.52
CA ASN A 989 -35.32 -50.12 14.48
C ASN A 989 -34.95 -48.71 14.02
N MET A 990 -34.73 -47.79 14.95
CA MET A 990 -34.33 -46.41 14.65
C MET A 990 -32.95 -46.33 14.02
N LYS A 991 -32.00 -47.18 14.44
CA LYS A 991 -30.67 -47.20 13.85
C LYS A 991 -30.66 -47.75 12.43
N MET A 992 -31.46 -48.78 12.13
CA MET A 992 -31.67 -49.23 10.75
C MET A 992 -32.20 -48.10 9.88
N LEU A 993 -33.22 -47.39 10.36
CA LEU A 993 -33.83 -46.28 9.64
C LEU A 993 -32.80 -45.20 9.29
N ASP A 994 -32.04 -44.72 10.28
CA ASP A 994 -30.99 -43.70 10.12
C ASP A 994 -29.91 -44.12 9.12
N GLU A 995 -29.33 -45.31 9.29
CA GLU A 995 -28.24 -45.81 8.44
C GLU A 995 -28.70 -46.05 6.99
N TYR A 996 -29.93 -46.51 6.79
CA TYR A 996 -30.48 -46.73 5.46
C TYR A 996 -30.85 -45.41 4.77
N ALA A 997 -31.40 -44.44 5.50
CA ALA A 997 -31.69 -43.12 4.95
C ALA A 997 -30.41 -42.42 4.48
N TYR A 998 -29.37 -42.46 5.32
CA TYR A 998 -28.05 -41.94 5.00
C TYR A 998 -27.44 -42.65 3.77
N ALA A 999 -27.42 -43.98 3.77
CA ALA A 999 -26.85 -44.76 2.67
C ALA A 999 -27.61 -44.53 1.35
N TYR A 1000 -28.94 -44.40 1.39
CA TYR A 1000 -29.73 -43.99 0.25
C TYR A 1000 -29.29 -42.62 -0.28
N ALA A 1001 -29.28 -41.60 0.59
CA ALA A 1001 -28.98 -40.22 0.21
C ALA A 1001 -27.60 -40.08 -0.44
N LYS A 1002 -26.59 -40.76 0.11
CA LYS A 1002 -25.22 -40.77 -0.41
C LYS A 1002 -24.98 -41.74 -1.56
N ASN A 1003 -26.00 -42.49 -1.99
CA ASN A 1003 -25.86 -43.55 -2.99
C ASN A 1003 -24.80 -44.60 -2.61
N HIS A 1004 -24.65 -44.85 -1.31
CA HIS A 1004 -23.70 -45.81 -0.77
C HIS A 1004 -24.34 -47.20 -0.62
N ARG A 1005 -23.47 -48.22 -0.61
CA ARG A 1005 -23.88 -49.57 -0.24
C ARG A 1005 -23.83 -49.72 1.29
N PHE A 1006 -24.73 -50.52 1.84
CA PHE A 1006 -24.74 -50.85 3.28
C PHE A 1006 -24.75 -52.37 3.46
N ASP A 1007 -23.77 -52.91 4.18
CA ASP A 1007 -23.58 -54.37 4.35
C ASP A 1007 -23.65 -55.14 3.03
N GLY A 1008 -23.04 -54.58 1.98
CA GLY A 1008 -23.06 -55.13 0.63
C GLY A 1008 -24.32 -54.87 -0.19
N TRP A 1009 -25.39 -54.28 0.36
CA TRP A 1009 -26.64 -53.99 -0.36
C TRP A 1009 -26.64 -52.63 -1.04
N ASN A 1010 -27.20 -52.55 -2.25
CA ASN A 1010 -27.50 -51.28 -2.89
C ASN A 1010 -28.81 -50.71 -2.31
N VAL A 1011 -28.68 -49.83 -1.32
CA VAL A 1011 -29.81 -49.29 -0.55
C VAL A 1011 -30.77 -48.51 -1.43
N ARG A 1012 -30.25 -47.72 -2.39
CA ARG A 1012 -31.07 -46.93 -3.31
C ARG A 1012 -31.96 -47.81 -4.18
N THR A 1013 -31.41 -48.90 -4.72
CA THR A 1013 -32.18 -49.87 -5.52
C THR A 1013 -33.29 -50.51 -4.70
N VAL A 1014 -32.99 -50.97 -3.49
CA VAL A 1014 -33.98 -51.63 -2.62
C VAL A 1014 -35.09 -50.65 -2.23
N LEU A 1015 -34.75 -49.46 -1.75
CA LEU A 1015 -35.73 -48.50 -1.24
C LEU A 1015 -36.49 -47.75 -2.35
N ASN A 1016 -36.02 -47.76 -3.60
CA ASN A 1016 -36.82 -47.31 -4.74
C ASN A 1016 -37.92 -48.32 -5.12
N ARG A 1017 -37.75 -49.59 -4.76
CA ARG A 1017 -38.67 -50.68 -5.08
C ARG A 1017 -39.61 -51.04 -3.93
N THR A 1018 -39.11 -50.89 -2.71
CA THR A 1018 -39.83 -51.19 -1.46
C THR A 1018 -39.78 -50.01 -0.48
N SER A 1019 -40.86 -49.77 0.26
CA SER A 1019 -40.85 -48.93 1.47
C SER A 1019 -40.88 -49.79 2.72
N ILE A 1020 -40.04 -49.46 3.70
CA ILE A 1020 -40.04 -50.09 5.02
C ILE A 1020 -40.80 -49.16 5.97
N TRP A 1021 -41.83 -49.68 6.62
CA TRP A 1021 -42.53 -48.97 7.69
C TRP A 1021 -42.04 -49.45 9.05
N PHE A 1022 -41.55 -48.53 9.86
CA PHE A 1022 -41.12 -48.77 11.23
C PHE A 1022 -42.16 -48.24 12.22
N VAL A 1023 -42.54 -49.05 13.21
CA VAL A 1023 -43.16 -48.56 14.46
C VAL A 1023 -42.21 -48.92 15.61
N PRO A 1024 -41.21 -48.08 15.90
CA PRO A 1024 -40.08 -48.47 16.74
C PRO A 1024 -40.47 -48.77 18.18
N MET A 1025 -41.43 -48.01 18.72
CA MET A 1025 -41.87 -48.09 20.11
C MET A 1025 -43.39 -48.20 20.20
N VAL A 1026 -43.89 -49.43 20.32
CA VAL A 1026 -45.34 -49.69 20.45
C VAL A 1026 -45.87 -49.39 21.85
N ASN A 1027 -45.05 -49.57 22.89
CA ASN A 1027 -45.41 -49.38 24.30
C ASN A 1027 -44.67 -48.20 24.94
N PRO A 1028 -44.88 -46.94 24.50
CA PRO A 1028 -44.08 -45.81 24.99
C PRO A 1028 -44.25 -45.58 26.49
N ASP A 1029 -45.46 -45.78 27.05
CA ASP A 1029 -45.70 -45.64 28.49
C ASP A 1029 -44.96 -46.68 29.32
N GLY A 1030 -44.98 -47.95 28.88
CA GLY A 1030 -44.26 -49.02 29.56
C GLY A 1030 -42.76 -48.82 29.49
N VAL A 1031 -42.21 -48.42 28.34
CA VAL A 1031 -40.78 -48.14 28.17
C VAL A 1031 -40.33 -47.00 29.10
N GLU A 1032 -41.07 -45.88 29.12
CA GLU A 1032 -40.77 -44.75 30.02
C GLU A 1032 -40.88 -45.16 31.49
N LEU A 1033 -41.87 -45.99 31.85
CA LEU A 1033 -42.00 -46.55 33.19
C LEU A 1033 -40.79 -47.41 33.59
N VAL A 1034 -40.25 -48.24 32.69
CA VAL A 1034 -39.05 -49.06 32.95
C VAL A 1034 -37.80 -48.19 33.09
N GLN A 1035 -37.64 -47.19 32.23
CA GLN A 1035 -36.43 -46.37 32.18
C GLN A 1035 -36.37 -45.31 33.29
N ARG A 1036 -37.52 -44.71 33.64
CA ARG A 1036 -37.60 -43.52 34.51
C ARG A 1036 -38.48 -43.71 35.75
N GLY A 1037 -39.18 -44.84 35.86
CA GLY A 1037 -40.04 -45.14 37.00
C GLY A 1037 -41.41 -44.43 36.96
N PRO A 1038 -42.18 -44.50 38.05
CA PRO A 1038 -43.57 -44.00 38.10
C PRO A 1038 -43.76 -42.54 37.75
N SER A 1039 -42.76 -41.70 37.99
CA SER A 1039 -42.82 -40.25 37.71
C SER A 1039 -42.94 -39.94 36.22
N ALA A 1040 -42.65 -40.91 35.35
CA ALA A 1040 -42.83 -40.76 33.92
C ALA A 1040 -44.30 -40.87 33.48
N LEU A 1041 -45.22 -41.30 34.34
CA LEU A 1041 -46.64 -41.46 34.01
C LEU A 1041 -47.52 -40.43 34.74
N SER A 1042 -48.72 -40.18 34.22
CA SER A 1042 -49.77 -39.50 34.99
C SER A 1042 -50.02 -40.20 36.33
N SER A 1043 -50.38 -39.42 37.35
CA SER A 1043 -50.47 -39.92 38.73
C SER A 1043 -51.40 -41.13 38.88
N GLN A 1044 -52.50 -41.17 38.11
CA GLN A 1044 -53.45 -42.29 38.14
C GLN A 1044 -52.84 -43.58 37.57
N LEU A 1045 -52.15 -43.51 36.43
CA LEU A 1045 -51.49 -44.66 35.83
C LEU A 1045 -50.29 -45.11 36.66
N ALA A 1046 -49.51 -44.16 37.20
CA ALA A 1046 -48.41 -44.43 38.11
C ALA A 1046 -48.86 -45.20 39.36
N SER A 1047 -49.88 -44.72 40.08
CA SER A 1047 -50.42 -45.41 41.26
C SER A 1047 -50.95 -46.80 40.93
N ARG A 1048 -51.59 -46.96 39.77
CA ARG A 1048 -52.08 -48.26 39.31
C ARG A 1048 -50.93 -49.22 39.01
N ALA A 1049 -49.91 -48.78 38.28
CA ALA A 1049 -48.75 -49.60 37.94
C ALA A 1049 -48.00 -50.05 39.20
N ILE A 1050 -47.81 -49.17 40.19
CA ILE A 1050 -47.22 -49.50 41.50
C ILE A 1050 -48.04 -50.57 42.21
N SER A 1051 -49.37 -50.44 42.22
CA SER A 1051 -50.26 -51.42 42.86
C SER A 1051 -50.14 -52.81 42.20
N ILE A 1052 -50.12 -52.87 40.87
CA ILE A 1052 -49.94 -54.12 40.12
C ILE A 1052 -48.54 -54.70 40.36
N ASN A 1053 -47.53 -53.84 40.57
CA ASN A 1053 -46.16 -54.23 40.88
C ASN A 1053 -45.93 -54.55 42.37
N GLY A 1054 -46.99 -54.84 43.13
CA GLY A 1054 -46.89 -55.24 44.54
C GLY A 1054 -46.37 -54.13 45.46
N GLY A 1055 -46.60 -52.86 45.11
CA GLY A 1055 -46.10 -51.70 45.85
C GLY A 1055 -44.68 -51.28 45.48
N SER A 1056 -43.98 -52.03 44.63
CA SER A 1056 -42.62 -51.71 44.19
C SER A 1056 -42.62 -50.55 43.21
N THR A 1057 -41.69 -49.60 43.42
CA THR A 1057 -41.38 -48.53 42.48
C THR A 1057 -40.30 -48.91 41.46
N ASN A 1058 -39.72 -50.11 41.56
CA ASN A 1058 -38.75 -50.64 40.59
C ASN A 1058 -39.48 -51.44 39.51
N PHE A 1059 -39.44 -50.93 38.28
CA PHE A 1059 -40.10 -51.52 37.11
C PHE A 1059 -39.13 -52.22 36.15
N SER A 1060 -37.88 -52.49 36.54
CA SER A 1060 -36.89 -53.11 35.65
C SER A 1060 -37.36 -54.44 35.01
N SER A 1061 -38.23 -55.21 35.68
CA SER A 1061 -38.81 -56.46 35.15
C SER A 1061 -40.20 -56.33 34.52
N TRP A 1062 -40.69 -55.10 34.37
CA TRP A 1062 -42.03 -54.81 33.86
C TRP A 1062 -42.11 -55.02 32.34
N LYS A 1063 -42.96 -55.95 31.92
CA LYS A 1063 -43.14 -56.35 30.51
C LYS A 1063 -44.35 -55.67 29.86
N ALA A 1064 -45.43 -55.53 30.62
CA ALA A 1064 -46.72 -55.07 30.17
C ALA A 1064 -46.78 -53.57 29.81
N ASN A 1065 -47.92 -53.08 29.31
CA ASN A 1065 -48.22 -51.65 29.26
C ASN A 1065 -48.51 -51.09 30.66
N ALA A 1066 -48.76 -49.78 30.78
CA ALA A 1066 -49.00 -49.10 32.06
C ALA A 1066 -50.23 -49.64 32.84
N ARG A 1067 -51.18 -50.29 32.17
CA ARG A 1067 -52.35 -50.94 32.82
C ARG A 1067 -52.11 -52.39 33.23
N GLY A 1068 -50.91 -52.93 33.00
CA GLY A 1068 -50.55 -54.31 33.32
C GLY A 1068 -51.10 -55.33 32.33
N VAL A 1069 -51.28 -54.95 31.07
CA VAL A 1069 -51.66 -55.84 29.96
C VAL A 1069 -50.47 -56.07 29.02
N ASP A 1070 -50.22 -57.32 28.68
CA ASP A 1070 -49.19 -57.72 27.73
C ASP A 1070 -49.66 -57.46 26.29
N LEU A 1071 -49.05 -56.46 25.64
CA LEU A 1071 -49.46 -56.02 24.30
C LEU A 1071 -49.26 -57.10 23.24
N ASN A 1072 -48.29 -58.01 23.40
CA ASN A 1072 -48.09 -59.12 22.46
C ASN A 1072 -48.96 -60.35 22.80
N ARG A 1073 -50.05 -60.13 23.55
CA ARG A 1073 -51.13 -61.10 23.80
C ARG A 1073 -52.50 -60.51 23.48
N GLN A 1074 -52.55 -59.36 22.80
CA GLN A 1074 -53.77 -58.62 22.51
C GLN A 1074 -54.35 -58.88 21.12
N TYR A 1075 -53.63 -59.58 20.23
CA TYR A 1075 -54.06 -59.75 18.85
C TYR A 1075 -55.06 -60.91 18.71
N PRO A 1076 -56.06 -60.81 17.82
CA PRO A 1076 -57.16 -61.78 17.70
C PRO A 1076 -56.77 -63.05 16.93
N ALA A 1077 -55.73 -63.74 17.41
CA ALA A 1077 -55.24 -65.00 16.84
C ALA A 1077 -55.00 -66.02 17.94
N LEU A 1078 -55.79 -67.09 17.97
CA LEU A 1078 -55.75 -68.11 19.03
C LEU A 1078 -55.83 -67.50 20.46
N TRP A 1079 -56.55 -66.39 20.60
CA TRP A 1079 -56.57 -65.61 21.84
C TRP A 1079 -57.24 -66.34 23.02
N ASN A 1080 -58.20 -67.21 22.72
CA ASN A 1080 -58.90 -68.01 23.72
C ASN A 1080 -58.04 -69.15 24.30
N THR A 1081 -56.98 -69.54 23.59
CA THR A 1081 -56.08 -70.66 23.95
C THR A 1081 -54.72 -70.18 24.45
N ILE A 1082 -54.59 -68.88 24.77
CA ILE A 1082 -53.36 -68.30 25.32
C ILE A 1082 -53.02 -68.96 26.66
N GLU A 1083 -51.83 -69.56 26.72
CA GLU A 1083 -51.29 -70.21 27.91
C GLU A 1083 -50.64 -69.19 28.86
N HIS A 1084 -50.51 -69.57 30.13
CA HIS A 1084 -49.88 -68.80 31.21
C HIS A 1084 -50.49 -67.41 31.47
N ASN A 1085 -51.78 -67.22 31.16
CA ASN A 1085 -52.51 -66.00 31.49
C ASN A 1085 -52.81 -65.94 33.01
N PRO A 1086 -52.34 -64.91 33.75
CA PRO A 1086 -52.61 -64.75 35.18
C PRO A 1086 -54.06 -64.39 35.51
N GLY A 1087 -54.90 -64.06 34.51
CA GLY A 1087 -56.32 -63.79 34.68
C GLY A 1087 -56.66 -62.40 35.22
N ARG A 1088 -55.66 -61.60 35.61
CA ARG A 1088 -55.80 -60.22 36.10
C ARG A 1088 -54.58 -59.38 35.66
N PRO A 1089 -54.69 -58.04 35.65
CA PRO A 1089 -53.55 -57.16 35.41
C PRO A 1089 -52.30 -57.55 36.21
N SER A 1090 -51.16 -57.63 35.53
CA SER A 1090 -49.90 -58.12 36.09
C SER A 1090 -48.70 -57.50 35.36
N PRO A 1091 -47.49 -57.54 35.94
CA PRO A 1091 -46.28 -57.05 35.27
C PRO A 1091 -45.98 -57.73 33.92
N MET A 1092 -46.53 -58.92 33.67
CA MET A 1092 -46.33 -59.70 32.44
C MET A 1092 -47.47 -60.69 32.19
N ASN A 1093 -47.62 -61.13 30.94
CA ASN A 1093 -48.49 -62.23 30.48
C ASN A 1093 -50.01 -62.04 30.59
N TYR A 1094 -50.52 -61.00 31.24
CA TYR A 1094 -51.97 -60.76 31.25
C TYR A 1094 -52.47 -60.39 29.87
N LYS A 1095 -53.37 -61.21 29.32
CA LYS A 1095 -53.85 -61.07 27.94
C LYS A 1095 -54.90 -59.99 27.72
N GLY A 1096 -55.32 -59.26 28.76
CA GLY A 1096 -56.42 -58.29 28.70
C GLY A 1096 -57.82 -58.92 28.86
N THR A 1097 -58.85 -58.07 28.88
CA THR A 1097 -60.26 -58.50 29.04
C THR A 1097 -60.87 -59.03 27.75
N SER A 1098 -60.37 -58.56 26.60
CA SER A 1098 -60.73 -59.00 25.25
C SER A 1098 -59.56 -58.69 24.30
N PRO A 1099 -59.50 -59.29 23.10
CA PRO A 1099 -58.53 -58.88 22.09
C PRO A 1099 -58.66 -57.38 21.78
N LEU A 1100 -57.53 -56.70 21.57
CA LEU A 1100 -57.44 -55.29 21.19
C LEU A 1100 -58.14 -54.32 22.19
N SER A 1101 -58.18 -54.67 23.47
CA SER A 1101 -58.66 -53.79 24.55
C SER A 1101 -57.70 -52.64 24.85
N GLU A 1102 -56.42 -52.81 24.54
CA GLU A 1102 -55.38 -51.80 24.72
C GLU A 1102 -55.24 -50.93 23.47
N PRO A 1103 -55.21 -49.58 23.63
CA PRO A 1103 -55.15 -48.66 22.50
C PRO A 1103 -53.87 -48.84 21.68
N GLU A 1104 -52.75 -49.22 22.30
CA GLU A 1104 -51.48 -49.45 21.62
C GLU A 1104 -51.54 -50.62 20.64
N ALA A 1105 -52.05 -51.78 21.11
CA ALA A 1105 -52.21 -52.96 20.27
C ALA A 1105 -53.26 -52.72 19.16
N LYS A 1106 -54.33 -51.99 19.47
CA LYS A 1106 -55.34 -51.60 18.50
C LYS A 1106 -54.77 -50.70 17.39
N ALA A 1107 -53.95 -49.72 17.74
CA ALA A 1107 -53.31 -48.82 16.78
C ALA A 1107 -52.43 -49.59 15.77
N VAL A 1108 -51.58 -50.51 16.26
CA VAL A 1108 -50.74 -51.35 15.40
C VAL A 1108 -51.57 -52.28 14.53
N TYR A 1109 -52.63 -52.89 15.08
CA TYR A 1109 -53.55 -53.75 14.34
C TYR A 1109 -54.26 -53.00 13.19
N ASP A 1110 -54.83 -51.83 13.50
CA ASP A 1110 -55.53 -51.00 12.50
C ASP A 1110 -54.58 -50.50 11.42
N PHE A 1111 -53.37 -50.09 11.80
CA PHE A 1111 -52.34 -49.68 10.85
C PHE A 1111 -51.92 -50.83 9.93
N ALA A 1112 -51.64 -52.02 10.48
CA ALA A 1112 -51.26 -53.20 9.72
C ALA A 1112 -52.35 -53.64 8.72
N ARG A 1113 -53.63 -53.43 9.05
CA ARG A 1113 -54.76 -53.70 8.14
C ARG A 1113 -54.97 -52.62 7.08
N SER A 1114 -54.49 -51.41 7.32
CA SER A 1114 -54.66 -50.29 6.40
C SER A 1114 -53.76 -50.35 5.15
N LYS A 1115 -52.83 -51.32 5.11
CA LYS A 1115 -51.78 -51.46 4.09
C LYS A 1115 -51.61 -52.91 3.64
N ASP A 1116 -51.10 -53.10 2.43
CA ASP A 1116 -50.78 -54.42 1.87
C ASP A 1116 -49.34 -54.86 2.20
N PHE A 1117 -48.98 -54.86 3.48
CA PHE A 1117 -47.63 -55.27 3.90
C PHE A 1117 -47.32 -56.69 3.45
N LYS A 1118 -46.20 -56.91 2.75
CA LYS A 1118 -45.83 -58.23 2.21
C LYS A 1118 -45.13 -59.11 3.22
N THR A 1119 -44.38 -58.53 4.16
CA THR A 1119 -43.72 -59.21 5.29
C THR A 1119 -43.85 -58.35 6.53
N ALA A 1120 -43.95 -58.97 7.71
CA ALA A 1120 -43.85 -58.24 8.98
C ALA A 1120 -42.83 -58.85 9.97
N LEU A 1121 -42.04 -57.99 10.62
CA LEU A 1121 -41.12 -58.34 11.71
C LEU A 1121 -41.54 -57.64 13.00
N SER A 1122 -41.65 -58.39 14.09
CA SER A 1122 -41.94 -57.88 15.43
C SER A 1122 -40.74 -58.12 16.32
N TYR A 1123 -39.90 -57.11 16.54
CA TYR A 1123 -38.67 -57.25 17.31
C TYR A 1123 -38.95 -57.30 18.82
N HIS A 1124 -38.35 -58.29 19.47
CA HIS A 1124 -38.43 -58.59 20.90
C HIS A 1124 -37.04 -58.88 21.47
N SER A 1125 -36.93 -59.03 22.79
CA SER A 1125 -35.74 -59.59 23.42
C SER A 1125 -36.08 -60.44 24.65
N SER A 1126 -35.36 -61.52 24.96
CA SER A 1126 -34.06 -61.96 24.42
C SER A 1126 -33.96 -63.46 24.24
N GLY A 1127 -32.97 -63.92 23.48
CA GLY A 1127 -32.71 -65.35 23.29
C GLY A 1127 -31.95 -65.72 22.03
N GLU A 1128 -31.71 -64.79 21.11
CA GLU A 1128 -31.12 -65.04 19.78
C GLU A 1128 -31.89 -66.10 18.98
N VAL A 1129 -33.22 -65.96 18.96
CA VAL A 1129 -34.14 -66.88 18.26
C VAL A 1129 -35.12 -66.14 17.35
N LEU A 1130 -35.65 -66.84 16.35
CA LEU A 1130 -36.68 -66.34 15.44
C LEU A 1130 -37.95 -67.18 15.63
N PHE A 1131 -38.97 -66.65 16.30
CA PHE A 1131 -40.26 -67.33 16.39
C PHE A 1131 -41.11 -67.10 15.13
N THR A 1132 -41.71 -68.17 14.60
CA THR A 1132 -42.66 -68.05 13.48
C THR A 1132 -43.62 -69.22 13.36
N ARG A 1133 -44.84 -68.97 12.88
CA ARG A 1133 -45.81 -69.99 12.47
C ARG A 1133 -45.72 -70.40 10.99
N HIS A 1134 -44.89 -69.69 10.22
CA HIS A 1134 -44.66 -69.92 8.81
C HIS A 1134 -43.15 -70.11 8.55
N PRO A 1135 -42.56 -71.21 9.07
CA PRO A 1135 -41.16 -71.53 8.78
C PRO A 1135 -40.98 -71.69 7.27
N GLY A 1136 -39.94 -71.08 6.71
CA GLY A 1136 -39.75 -71.05 5.26
C GLY A 1136 -38.65 -70.08 4.84
N HIS A 1137 -38.72 -69.64 3.58
CA HIS A 1137 -37.66 -68.84 2.96
C HIS A 1137 -37.29 -67.58 3.77
N VAL A 1138 -38.28 -66.79 4.20
CA VAL A 1138 -38.05 -65.56 4.98
C VAL A 1138 -37.38 -65.85 6.33
N ALA A 1139 -37.79 -66.91 7.03
CA ALA A 1139 -37.16 -67.30 8.29
C ALA A 1139 -35.68 -67.70 8.08
N ASN A 1140 -35.39 -68.43 7.00
CA ASN A 1140 -34.06 -68.93 6.69
C ASN A 1140 -33.10 -67.79 6.29
N ILE A 1141 -33.53 -66.83 5.47
CA ILE A 1141 -32.66 -65.70 5.07
C ILE A 1141 -32.33 -64.80 6.28
N VAL A 1142 -33.29 -64.57 7.17
CA VAL A 1142 -33.06 -63.79 8.39
C VAL A 1142 -32.19 -64.57 9.38
N SER A 1143 -32.40 -65.88 9.52
CA SER A 1143 -31.55 -66.77 10.32
C SER A 1143 -30.11 -66.75 9.84
N ASN A 1144 -29.87 -66.84 8.53
CA ASN A 1144 -28.53 -66.79 7.95
C ASN A 1144 -27.80 -65.47 8.23
N LYS A 1145 -28.51 -64.33 8.23
CA LYS A 1145 -27.92 -63.02 8.55
C LYS A 1145 -27.63 -62.88 10.05
N THR A 1146 -28.56 -63.28 10.89
CA THR A 1146 -28.51 -63.03 12.34
C THR A 1146 -27.74 -64.09 13.11
N GLY A 1147 -27.67 -65.32 12.58
CA GLY A 1147 -27.24 -66.52 13.29
C GLY A 1147 -28.29 -67.08 14.26
N TYR A 1148 -29.52 -66.56 14.24
CA TYR A 1148 -30.56 -66.94 15.20
C TYR A 1148 -31.28 -68.24 14.81
N ASN A 1149 -31.58 -69.08 15.79
CA ASN A 1149 -32.28 -70.34 15.57
C ASN A 1149 -33.76 -70.10 15.29
N VAL A 1150 -34.32 -70.75 14.27
CA VAL A 1150 -35.75 -70.67 13.96
C VAL A 1150 -36.55 -71.58 14.89
N VAL A 1151 -37.48 -71.01 15.64
CA VAL A 1151 -38.43 -71.74 16.49
C VAL A 1151 -39.78 -71.83 15.78
N ASN A 1152 -40.15 -73.06 15.41
CA ASN A 1152 -41.36 -73.36 14.67
C ASN A 1152 -42.59 -73.48 15.58
N LEU A 1153 -43.54 -72.57 15.41
CA LEU A 1153 -44.79 -72.49 16.17
C LEU A 1153 -46.02 -73.00 15.42
N THR A 1154 -45.89 -73.62 14.22
CA THR A 1154 -47.04 -74.04 13.40
C THR A 1154 -48.07 -74.86 14.19
N HIS A 1155 -47.63 -75.76 15.08
CA HIS A 1155 -48.50 -76.63 15.87
C HIS A 1155 -48.82 -76.10 17.27
N SER A 1156 -48.31 -74.92 17.66
CA SER A 1156 -48.59 -74.33 18.97
C SER A 1156 -50.06 -73.93 19.07
N GLN A 1157 -50.73 -74.31 20.16
CA GLN A 1157 -52.12 -73.93 20.44
C GLN A 1157 -52.23 -72.55 21.09
N SER A 1158 -51.15 -72.01 21.66
CA SER A 1158 -51.11 -70.66 22.25
C SER A 1158 -50.73 -69.60 21.21
N GLY A 1159 -51.46 -68.49 21.13
CA GLY A 1159 -51.15 -67.36 20.24
C GLY A 1159 -51.25 -65.99 20.92
N GLY A 1160 -51.92 -65.05 20.27
CA GLY A 1160 -52.16 -63.69 20.76
C GLY A 1160 -51.10 -62.66 20.35
N GLY A 1161 -49.99 -63.11 19.74
CA GLY A 1161 -48.93 -62.24 19.26
C GLY A 1161 -49.28 -61.53 17.96
N PHE A 1162 -48.60 -60.41 17.69
CA PHE A 1162 -48.78 -59.65 16.45
C PHE A 1162 -48.50 -60.52 15.22
N THR A 1163 -47.39 -61.25 15.23
CA THR A 1163 -46.97 -62.10 14.10
C THR A 1163 -47.83 -63.35 13.95
N ASP A 1164 -48.37 -63.90 15.04
CA ASP A 1164 -49.38 -64.96 14.97
C ASP A 1164 -50.60 -64.50 14.16
N TRP A 1165 -51.12 -63.32 14.50
CA TRP A 1165 -52.25 -62.72 13.79
C TRP A 1165 -51.91 -62.35 12.35
N PHE A 1166 -50.75 -61.75 12.10
CA PHE A 1166 -50.34 -61.40 10.75
C PHE A 1166 -50.27 -62.64 9.86
N ILE A 1167 -49.69 -63.73 10.35
CA ILE A 1167 -49.58 -64.99 9.60
C ILE A 1167 -50.95 -65.65 9.40
N LEU A 1168 -51.69 -65.88 10.49
CA LEU A 1168 -52.93 -66.68 10.45
C LEU A 1168 -54.09 -65.93 9.80
N ASN A 1169 -54.14 -64.60 9.92
CA ASN A 1169 -55.27 -63.80 9.46
C ASN A 1169 -54.96 -62.98 8.20
N GLN A 1170 -53.71 -62.59 7.95
CA GLN A 1170 -53.33 -61.91 6.69
C GLN A 1170 -52.72 -62.87 5.67
N GLY A 1171 -52.35 -64.10 6.07
CA GLY A 1171 -51.82 -65.12 5.16
C GLY A 1171 -50.40 -64.84 4.67
N LYS A 1172 -49.65 -63.98 5.37
CA LYS A 1172 -48.35 -63.47 4.91
C LYS A 1172 -47.21 -63.82 5.86
N PRO A 1173 -45.96 -63.88 5.37
CA PRO A 1173 -44.80 -64.18 6.20
C PRO A 1173 -44.64 -63.17 7.36
N GLY A 1174 -44.49 -63.71 8.57
CA GLY A 1174 -44.21 -62.96 9.79
C GLY A 1174 -43.13 -63.63 10.63
N LEU A 1175 -42.26 -62.85 11.26
CA LEU A 1175 -41.23 -63.34 12.18
C LEU A 1175 -41.18 -62.48 13.44
N THR A 1176 -40.88 -63.12 14.57
CA THR A 1176 -40.56 -62.44 15.82
C THR A 1176 -39.08 -62.70 16.17
N PRO A 1177 -38.17 -61.77 15.82
CA PRO A 1177 -36.78 -61.85 16.25
C PRO A 1177 -36.63 -61.50 17.74
N GLU A 1178 -36.03 -62.39 18.51
CA GLU A 1178 -35.61 -62.17 19.90
C GLU A 1178 -34.11 -61.83 19.93
N ILE A 1179 -33.76 -60.56 20.01
CA ILE A 1179 -32.37 -60.10 19.95
C ILE A 1179 -31.62 -60.36 21.25
N SER A 1180 -30.28 -60.34 21.18
CA SER A 1180 -29.36 -60.52 22.33
C SER A 1180 -29.40 -61.93 22.95
N PRO A 1181 -28.28 -62.42 23.52
CA PRO A 1181 -28.31 -63.56 24.42
C PRO A 1181 -29.35 -63.37 25.53
N PHE A 1182 -29.89 -64.47 26.05
CA PHE A 1182 -30.92 -64.44 27.10
C PHE A 1182 -30.43 -63.70 28.35
N VAL A 1183 -31.16 -62.66 28.77
CA VAL A 1183 -30.81 -61.84 29.94
C VAL A 1183 -31.81 -61.94 31.10
N GLY A 1184 -32.87 -62.73 30.97
CA GLY A 1184 -33.96 -62.79 31.95
C GLY A 1184 -34.94 -61.62 31.82
N PRO A 1185 -35.86 -61.43 32.80
CA PRO A 1185 -36.89 -60.40 32.77
C PRO A 1185 -36.31 -59.02 33.15
N ARG A 1186 -35.47 -58.47 32.29
CA ARG A 1186 -34.82 -57.16 32.48
C ARG A 1186 -34.41 -56.57 31.13
N PRO A 1187 -34.08 -55.28 31.04
CA PRO A 1187 -33.56 -54.70 29.81
C PRO A 1187 -32.24 -55.34 29.39
N VAL A 1188 -32.07 -55.46 28.07
CA VAL A 1188 -30.79 -55.90 27.48
C VAL A 1188 -29.72 -54.86 27.82
N PRO A 1189 -28.58 -55.25 28.43
CA PRO A 1189 -27.49 -54.33 28.71
C PRO A 1189 -26.90 -53.73 27.44
N LEU A 1190 -26.57 -52.44 27.46
CA LEU A 1190 -25.94 -51.73 26.33
C LEU A 1190 -24.60 -52.35 25.89
N SER A 1191 -23.91 -53.08 26.78
CA SER A 1191 -22.71 -53.86 26.40
C SER A 1191 -22.97 -54.87 25.28
N ASN A 1192 -24.22 -55.31 25.09
CA ASN A 1192 -24.60 -56.22 24.01
C ASN A 1192 -24.91 -55.48 22.69
N TRP A 1193 -24.96 -54.15 22.68
CA TRP A 1193 -25.38 -53.35 21.52
C TRP A 1193 -24.59 -53.69 20.26
N THR A 1194 -23.25 -53.70 20.32
CA THR A 1194 -22.42 -53.96 19.14
C THR A 1194 -22.73 -55.32 18.51
N ARG A 1195 -22.94 -56.35 19.34
CA ARG A 1195 -23.34 -57.69 18.87
C ARG A 1195 -24.72 -57.67 18.23
N VAL A 1196 -25.70 -57.13 18.94
CA VAL A 1196 -27.09 -57.01 18.47
C VAL A 1196 -27.15 -56.27 17.15
N TRP A 1197 -26.48 -55.12 17.06
CA TRP A 1197 -26.43 -54.29 15.87
C TRP A 1197 -25.83 -55.06 14.69
N ASN A 1198 -24.66 -55.66 14.84
CA ASN A 1198 -23.99 -56.37 13.75
C ASN A 1198 -24.82 -57.56 13.20
N GLN A 1199 -25.56 -58.25 14.07
CA GLN A 1199 -26.44 -59.35 13.66
C GLN A 1199 -27.67 -58.87 12.89
N ASN A 1200 -28.17 -57.65 13.17
CA ASN A 1200 -29.47 -57.18 12.67
C ASN A 1200 -29.38 -56.05 11.65
N ASN A 1201 -28.24 -55.36 11.53
CA ASN A 1201 -28.08 -54.10 10.80
C ASN A 1201 -28.59 -54.08 9.35
N SER A 1202 -28.64 -55.20 8.63
CA SER A 1202 -29.13 -55.29 7.25
C SER A 1202 -30.41 -56.12 7.07
N VAL A 1203 -31.01 -56.62 8.15
CA VAL A 1203 -32.21 -57.46 8.09
C VAL A 1203 -33.39 -56.73 7.42
N GLY A 1204 -33.56 -55.44 7.69
CA GLY A 1204 -34.61 -54.63 7.04
C GLY A 1204 -34.45 -54.58 5.52
N LEU A 1205 -33.23 -54.40 5.01
CA LEU A 1205 -32.95 -54.40 3.57
C LEU A 1205 -33.16 -55.78 2.93
N ILE A 1206 -32.72 -56.85 3.62
CA ILE A 1206 -32.87 -58.24 3.16
C ILE A 1206 -34.35 -58.56 2.97
N VAL A 1207 -35.19 -58.25 3.96
CA VAL A 1207 -36.62 -58.52 3.90
C VAL A 1207 -37.34 -57.61 2.91
N ALA A 1208 -36.90 -56.36 2.75
CA ALA A 1208 -37.45 -55.43 1.79
C ALA A 1208 -37.21 -55.85 0.33
N ASP A 1209 -36.00 -56.33 0.02
CA ASP A 1209 -35.69 -56.85 -1.33
C ASP A 1209 -36.46 -58.15 -1.59
N GLU A 1210 -36.44 -59.10 -0.65
CA GLU A 1210 -37.15 -60.37 -0.81
C GLU A 1210 -38.66 -60.18 -0.99
N ALA A 1211 -39.27 -59.26 -0.25
CA ALA A 1211 -40.67 -58.91 -0.41
C ALA A 1211 -40.98 -58.38 -1.81
N TYR A 1212 -40.08 -57.61 -2.43
CA TYR A 1212 -40.25 -57.14 -3.80
C TYR A 1212 -40.14 -58.27 -4.82
N GLN A 1213 -39.16 -59.16 -4.67
CA GLN A 1213 -38.96 -60.29 -5.58
C GLN A 1213 -40.17 -61.23 -5.59
N ASN A 1214 -40.80 -61.44 -4.43
CA ASN A 1214 -41.92 -62.35 -4.25
C ASN A 1214 -43.29 -61.65 -4.14
N ARG A 1215 -43.40 -60.37 -4.51
CA ARG A 1215 -44.63 -59.58 -4.30
C ARG A 1215 -45.87 -60.10 -5.03
N ASN A 1216 -45.67 -60.79 -6.17
CA ASN A 1216 -46.74 -61.31 -7.02
C ASN A 1216 -47.18 -62.74 -6.62
N SER A 1217 -46.35 -63.45 -5.85
CA SER A 1217 -46.63 -64.82 -5.38
C SER A 1217 -47.22 -64.84 -3.97
N ARG A 1218 -47.59 -63.67 -3.42
CA ARG A 1218 -48.02 -63.44 -2.03
C ARG A 1218 -49.38 -62.79 -1.91
#